data_AF-A0A5C6BQ67-F1
#
_entry.id   AF-A0A5C6BQ67-F1
#
_cell.length_a   1.000
_cell.length_b   1.000
_cell.length_c   1.000
_cell.angle_alpha   90.00
_cell.angle_beta   90.00
_cell.angle_gamma   90.00
#
_symmetry.space_group_name_H-M   'P 1'
#
loop_
_entity.id
_entity.type
_entity.pdbx_description
1 polymer ?
#
loop_
_entity_poly.entity_id
_entity_poly.type
_entity_poly.pdbx_seq_one_letter_code
_entity_poly.pdbx_strand_id
1 'polypeptide(L)'
;MDRLGLALSGGGFRGVLYHLGVVRFLRDAGILDKVTHITSVSGGSIIGAHLVLNWDKYCGSDEDFDQMADELVRYVQLDVRNRIVRRFPFASALNTLRRLLRMGSSRRLTRAGLLEKFYEKHLYGDTSLFQLPDRPRLHILSTNLSEGCLSSFHKDGLLLQRRVPGRRDRFESVHMGLATVPMAVAASSAFPGFFPPLEINGSEVGAEAGEFICQAFTDGGVYDNLGLRMFRCIEQSTVRETTPLNKADFLELDDVTAALISADNLPENTPLRRLRELLIAHDPKRLGCQEPRPENDIADALIEGLWEIIRSKALYRDSSFRNMELADASAQMLLNYVIESNRHPDMNDQLWLNRQIVEAALRQVIGKPCLRISRKKFDGIIVSDSSGKFKVNPNSRAEGLLRTTMRASDILMDRVWQLEGEAFENSPGVLFLPISDIVEKSQDRTAPHPEIQYHAARIRTDMDQFSDLEVRALVQHGYCVARKGCRRHSEIFKTDIPMQAPWDPIVAASNNGQPLDSVLPDLNDVNTATSLARELQGSSQRRVWSTLLSFRDWPSYIWGPLMVCLALYLPYSIYKMNQHARQQGVVLSALAQSSPIYGKVIELMDQGPAGPLPSVEYEVVTAIDDADYTGFEIISDSRIYDLRGWEEGTNEQGEVTAYTRLRIRRREENMHNTHVRLIYETNADTLRGTIQPQRISPKWKRMSLGKGRYRWELDMDFSRIPMDDDVELMLDFNLNQEVATQSNHSGKFFFSIPFRTGLSQVWVLMPEGRTYNSFEVSSFPIGRPDQVELVVPDSKVELPFGSIATFRLINPDADHRFECRWTWTESDE
;
A
#
# COMPACT_ATOMS: atom_id res chain seq x y z
N MET A 1 -33.95 28.24 -22.00
CA MET A 1 -34.11 27.00 -21.21
C MET A 1 -32.96 26.98 -20.24
N ASP A 2 -33.27 26.92 -18.95
CA ASP A 2 -32.27 26.93 -17.88
C ASP A 2 -31.42 25.66 -18.00
N ARG A 3 -30.10 25.81 -18.10
CA ARG A 3 -29.15 24.70 -18.16
C ARG A 3 -28.64 24.42 -16.76
N LEU A 4 -29.03 23.30 -16.17
CA LEU A 4 -28.53 22.90 -14.85
C LEU A 4 -27.39 21.90 -14.98
N GLY A 5 -26.38 22.03 -14.12
CA GLY A 5 -25.37 21.02 -13.86
C GLY A 5 -25.69 20.26 -12.58
N LEU A 6 -25.46 18.95 -12.56
CA LEU A 6 -25.59 18.12 -11.36
C LEU A 6 -24.25 17.44 -11.04
N ALA A 7 -23.69 17.72 -9.87
CA ALA A 7 -22.48 17.09 -9.37
C ALA A 7 -22.84 16.01 -8.35
N LEU A 8 -22.40 14.78 -8.59
CA LEU A 8 -22.60 13.61 -7.72
C LEU A 8 -21.25 13.21 -7.12
N SER A 9 -21.02 13.64 -5.89
CA SER A 9 -19.75 13.43 -5.18
C SER A 9 -19.44 11.97 -4.82
N GLY A 10 -18.20 11.72 -4.39
CA GLY A 10 -17.78 10.42 -3.88
C GLY A 10 -18.32 10.12 -2.48
N GLY A 11 -18.66 8.84 -2.24
CA GLY A 11 -19.15 8.37 -0.94
C GLY A 11 -19.43 6.86 -0.86
N GLY A 12 -18.92 6.06 -1.81
CA GLY A 12 -19.24 4.64 -1.94
C GLY A 12 -20.74 4.36 -2.00
N PHE A 13 -21.20 3.23 -1.43
CA PHE A 13 -22.63 2.87 -1.43
C PHE A 13 -23.52 3.83 -0.62
N ARG A 14 -22.96 4.49 0.40
CA ARG A 14 -23.66 5.57 1.10
C ARG A 14 -24.02 6.70 0.14
N GLY A 15 -23.07 7.09 -0.71
CA GLY A 15 -23.26 8.11 -1.73
C GLY A 15 -24.36 7.72 -2.71
N VAL A 16 -24.32 6.50 -3.25
CA VAL A 16 -25.36 5.97 -4.16
C VAL A 16 -26.77 6.20 -3.61
N LEU A 17 -27.01 5.80 -2.36
CA LEU A 17 -28.33 5.89 -1.73
C LEU A 17 -28.73 7.32 -1.40
N TYR A 18 -27.80 8.15 -0.92
CA TYR A 18 -28.06 9.56 -0.67
C TYR A 18 -28.43 10.30 -1.97
N HIS A 19 -27.64 10.09 -3.03
CA HIS A 19 -27.90 10.66 -4.35
C HIS A 19 -29.22 10.17 -4.95
N LEU A 20 -29.60 8.91 -4.73
CA LEU A 20 -30.90 8.40 -5.18
C LEU A 20 -32.07 9.21 -4.58
N GLY A 21 -31.97 9.56 -3.29
CA GLY A 21 -32.92 10.46 -2.64
C GLY A 21 -32.96 11.86 -3.26
N VAL A 22 -31.79 12.43 -3.56
CA VAL A 22 -31.68 13.73 -4.23
C VAL A 22 -32.29 13.69 -5.63
N VAL A 23 -31.97 12.66 -6.43
CA VAL A 23 -32.50 12.48 -7.79
C VAL A 23 -34.02 12.31 -7.76
N ARG A 24 -34.56 11.53 -6.82
CA ARG A 24 -36.01 11.40 -6.63
C ARG A 24 -36.66 12.75 -6.33
N PHE A 25 -36.07 13.55 -5.44
CA PHE A 25 -36.58 14.89 -5.16
C PHE A 25 -36.53 15.81 -6.39
N LEU A 26 -35.41 15.82 -7.13
CA LEU A 26 -35.28 16.64 -8.34
C LEU A 26 -36.30 16.24 -9.42
N ARG A 27 -36.65 14.96 -9.51
CA ARG A 27 -37.74 14.47 -10.35
C ARG A 27 -39.10 14.99 -9.87
N ASP A 28 -39.43 14.76 -8.61
CA ASP A 28 -40.72 15.18 -8.03
C ASP A 28 -40.92 16.70 -8.11
N ALA A 29 -39.84 17.47 -8.11
CA ALA A 29 -39.85 18.93 -8.24
C ALA A 29 -39.82 19.43 -9.70
N GLY A 30 -39.79 18.55 -10.72
CA GLY A 30 -39.72 18.95 -12.13
C GLY A 30 -38.43 19.71 -12.49
N ILE A 31 -37.32 19.34 -11.85
CA ILE A 31 -35.98 19.93 -12.04
C ILE A 31 -35.06 18.97 -12.81
N LEU A 32 -35.26 17.66 -12.66
CA LEU A 32 -34.36 16.64 -13.22
C LEU A 32 -34.23 16.73 -14.75
N ASP A 33 -35.33 17.01 -15.46
CA ASP A 33 -35.40 17.20 -16.91
C ASP A 33 -34.58 18.40 -17.43
N LYS A 34 -34.31 19.39 -16.57
CA LYS A 34 -33.48 20.58 -16.88
C LYS A 34 -31.98 20.32 -16.72
N VAL A 35 -31.59 19.16 -16.19
CA VAL A 35 -30.17 18.79 -16.02
C VAL A 35 -29.56 18.46 -17.38
N THR A 36 -28.50 19.18 -17.74
CA THR A 36 -27.83 19.02 -19.05
C THR A 36 -26.48 18.31 -18.96
N HIS A 37 -25.80 18.43 -17.82
CA HIS A 37 -24.50 17.82 -17.59
C HIS A 37 -24.47 17.24 -16.18
N ILE A 38 -23.87 16.06 -16.06
CA ILE A 38 -23.66 15.37 -14.79
C ILE A 38 -22.17 15.12 -14.64
N THR A 39 -21.58 15.57 -13.54
CA THR A 39 -20.24 15.12 -13.12
C THR A 39 -20.40 14.14 -11.97
N SER A 40 -19.59 13.09 -11.97
CA SER A 40 -19.73 12.03 -10.98
C SER A 40 -18.39 11.49 -10.51
N VAL A 41 -18.32 11.13 -9.24
CA VAL A 41 -17.11 10.62 -8.58
C VAL A 41 -17.44 9.37 -7.78
N SER A 42 -16.67 8.29 -7.92
CA SER A 42 -16.76 7.09 -7.07
C SER A 42 -18.19 6.56 -6.92
N GLY A 43 -18.75 6.53 -5.71
CA GLY A 43 -20.16 6.20 -5.46
C GLY A 43 -21.16 6.98 -6.31
N GLY A 44 -20.91 8.29 -6.53
CA GLY A 44 -21.67 9.11 -7.46
C GLY A 44 -21.58 8.64 -8.91
N SER A 45 -20.46 8.05 -9.33
CA SER A 45 -20.29 7.46 -10.68
C SER A 45 -21.14 6.22 -10.88
N ILE A 46 -21.38 5.45 -9.82
CA ILE A 46 -22.23 4.25 -9.87
C ILE A 46 -23.66 4.65 -10.24
N ILE A 47 -24.26 5.56 -9.46
CA ILE A 47 -25.62 6.04 -9.75
C ILE A 47 -25.65 6.94 -10.97
N GLY A 48 -24.63 7.78 -11.21
CA GLY A 48 -24.60 8.70 -12.34
C GLY A 48 -24.61 7.98 -13.69
N ALA A 49 -23.83 6.91 -13.83
CA ALA A 49 -23.87 6.07 -15.02
C ALA A 49 -25.22 5.35 -15.17
N HIS A 50 -25.76 4.79 -14.08
CA HIS A 50 -27.05 4.11 -14.09
C HIS A 50 -28.21 5.05 -14.46
N LEU A 51 -28.17 6.28 -13.93
CA LEU A 51 -29.13 7.36 -14.17
C LEU A 51 -29.12 7.79 -15.64
N VAL A 52 -27.94 8.05 -16.19
CA VAL A 52 -27.81 8.54 -17.58
C VAL A 52 -28.16 7.45 -18.59
N LEU A 53 -27.78 6.19 -18.37
CA LEU A 53 -28.16 5.09 -19.26
C LEU A 53 -29.67 4.80 -19.26
N ASN A 54 -30.34 5.06 -18.14
CA ASN A 54 -31.78 4.84 -17.99
C ASN A 54 -32.57 6.16 -17.88
N TRP A 55 -32.06 7.24 -18.50
CA TRP A 55 -32.56 8.60 -18.30
C TRP A 55 -34.07 8.74 -18.53
N ASP A 56 -34.57 8.14 -19.61
CA ASP A 56 -35.99 8.19 -19.97
C ASP A 56 -36.88 7.51 -18.92
N LYS A 57 -36.40 6.43 -18.29
CA LYS A 57 -37.12 5.73 -17.20
C LYS A 57 -37.08 6.51 -15.91
N TYR A 58 -35.94 7.13 -15.58
CA TYR A 58 -35.83 8.02 -14.43
C TYR A 58 -36.71 9.27 -14.56
N CYS A 59 -36.90 9.79 -15.78
CA CYS A 59 -37.82 10.90 -16.05
C CYS A 59 -39.26 10.45 -16.38
N GLY A 60 -39.50 9.13 -16.46
CA GLY A 60 -40.75 8.50 -16.86
C GLY A 60 -41.76 8.38 -15.73
N SER A 61 -42.53 7.28 -15.71
CA SER A 61 -43.56 7.04 -14.69
C SER A 61 -42.96 6.75 -13.31
N ASP A 62 -43.80 6.74 -12.27
CA ASP A 62 -43.35 6.36 -10.93
C ASP A 62 -42.90 4.89 -10.89
N GLU A 63 -43.60 4.00 -11.60
CA GLU A 63 -43.24 2.59 -11.70
C GLU A 63 -41.88 2.38 -12.40
N ASP A 64 -41.61 3.13 -13.47
CA ASP A 64 -40.31 3.08 -14.16
C ASP A 64 -39.17 3.53 -13.24
N PHE A 65 -39.38 4.61 -12.50
CA PHE A 65 -38.40 5.09 -11.52
C PHE A 65 -38.16 4.05 -10.41
N ASP A 66 -39.24 3.49 -9.85
CA ASP A 66 -39.18 2.53 -8.76
C ASP A 66 -38.48 1.23 -9.21
N GLN A 67 -38.68 0.79 -10.46
CA GLN A 67 -37.95 -0.34 -11.02
C GLN A 67 -36.43 -0.08 -11.08
N MET A 68 -36.02 1.09 -11.57
CA MET A 68 -34.60 1.46 -11.67
C MET A 68 -33.97 1.68 -10.30
N ALA A 69 -34.73 2.22 -9.35
CA ALA A 69 -34.31 2.34 -7.96
C ALA A 69 -34.10 0.98 -7.31
N ASP A 70 -35.02 0.03 -7.49
CA ASP A 70 -34.93 -1.33 -6.93
C ASP A 70 -33.70 -2.07 -7.47
N GLU A 71 -33.35 -1.92 -8.75
CA GLU A 71 -32.11 -2.47 -9.31
C GLU A 71 -30.86 -1.97 -8.57
N LEU A 72 -30.75 -0.66 -8.32
CA LEU A 72 -29.66 -0.07 -7.55
C LEU A 72 -29.66 -0.52 -6.08
N VAL A 73 -30.83 -0.56 -5.44
CA VAL A 73 -30.96 -0.99 -4.04
C VAL A 73 -30.52 -2.44 -3.89
N ARG A 74 -31.01 -3.34 -4.77
CA ARG A 74 -30.57 -4.74 -4.79
C ARG A 74 -29.07 -4.83 -4.96
N TYR A 75 -28.48 -4.05 -5.86
CA TYR A 75 -27.03 -4.04 -6.07
C TYR A 75 -26.25 -3.64 -4.81
N VAL A 76 -26.67 -2.58 -4.12
CA VAL A 76 -26.05 -2.12 -2.87
C VAL A 76 -26.21 -3.16 -1.74
N GLN A 77 -27.24 -3.99 -1.80
CA GLN A 77 -27.45 -5.11 -0.88
C GLN A 77 -26.66 -6.39 -1.24
N LEU A 78 -25.96 -6.45 -2.38
CA LEU A 78 -25.28 -7.67 -2.85
C LEU A 78 -23.98 -8.02 -2.13
N ASP A 79 -23.47 -7.22 -1.19
CA ASP A 79 -22.20 -7.48 -0.49
C ASP A 79 -20.96 -7.52 -1.41
N VAL A 80 -20.91 -6.61 -2.39
CA VAL A 80 -19.94 -6.61 -3.51
C VAL A 80 -18.50 -6.73 -3.04
N ARG A 81 -18.09 -5.88 -2.09
CA ARG A 81 -16.73 -5.85 -1.53
C ARG A 81 -16.29 -7.22 -1.04
N ASN A 82 -17.09 -7.86 -0.21
CA ASN A 82 -16.71 -9.11 0.44
C ASN A 82 -16.76 -10.28 -0.55
N ARG A 83 -17.68 -10.26 -1.53
CA ARG A 83 -17.66 -11.21 -2.65
C ARG A 83 -16.37 -11.12 -3.46
N ILE A 84 -15.83 -9.92 -3.66
CA ILE A 84 -14.53 -9.71 -4.32
C ILE A 84 -13.40 -10.26 -3.45
N VAL A 85 -13.36 -9.95 -2.16
CA VAL A 85 -12.34 -10.47 -1.21
C VAL A 85 -12.28 -11.98 -1.24
N ARG A 86 -13.44 -12.66 -1.17
CA ARG A 86 -13.52 -14.13 -1.16
C ARG A 86 -13.05 -14.78 -2.47
N ARG A 87 -13.16 -14.08 -3.60
CA ARG A 87 -12.74 -14.55 -4.94
C ARG A 87 -11.30 -14.18 -5.30
N PHE A 88 -10.77 -13.13 -4.69
CA PHE A 88 -9.46 -12.58 -5.05
C PHE A 88 -8.32 -13.60 -4.94
N PRO A 89 -8.22 -14.46 -3.90
CA PRO A 89 -7.13 -15.45 -3.85
C PRO A 89 -7.16 -16.42 -5.04
N PHE A 90 -8.35 -16.86 -5.48
CA PHE A 90 -8.51 -17.70 -6.67
C PHE A 90 -8.14 -16.94 -7.95
N ALA A 91 -8.60 -15.69 -8.08
CA ALA A 91 -8.26 -14.84 -9.22
C ALA A 91 -6.74 -14.56 -9.29
N SER A 92 -6.10 -14.34 -8.14
CA SER A 92 -4.65 -14.12 -8.01
C SER A 92 -3.84 -15.38 -8.34
N ALA A 93 -4.29 -16.55 -7.89
CA ALA A 93 -3.69 -17.83 -8.26
C ALA A 93 -3.77 -18.07 -9.78
N LEU A 94 -4.94 -17.83 -10.38
CA LEU A 94 -5.12 -17.92 -11.83
C LEU A 94 -4.24 -16.91 -12.58
N ASN A 95 -4.12 -15.67 -12.08
CA ASN A 95 -3.28 -14.66 -12.70
C ASN A 95 -1.78 -15.01 -12.59
N THR A 96 -1.36 -15.65 -11.50
CA THR A 96 0.00 -16.16 -11.32
C THR A 96 0.28 -17.34 -12.26
N LEU A 97 -0.68 -18.25 -12.43
CA LEU A 97 -0.58 -19.34 -13.40
C LEU A 97 -0.45 -18.80 -14.85
N ARG A 98 -1.25 -17.79 -15.23
CA ARG A 98 -1.13 -17.14 -16.54
C ARG A 98 0.25 -16.52 -16.78
N ARG A 99 0.83 -15.89 -15.75
CA ARG A 99 2.19 -15.36 -15.81
C ARG A 99 3.23 -16.47 -16.01
N LEU A 100 3.10 -17.58 -15.28
CA LEU A 100 3.97 -18.75 -15.44
C LEU A 100 3.86 -19.38 -16.84
N LEU A 101 2.65 -19.39 -17.42
CA LEU A 101 2.38 -19.86 -18.78
C LEU A 101 2.71 -18.81 -19.87
N ARG A 102 3.37 -17.70 -19.53
CA ARG A 102 3.74 -16.61 -20.47
C ARG A 102 2.54 -15.97 -21.21
N MET A 103 1.33 -16.09 -20.68
CA MET A 103 0.09 -15.54 -21.27
C MET A 103 -0.24 -14.11 -20.81
N GLY A 104 0.70 -13.44 -20.12
CA GLY A 104 0.52 -12.11 -19.53
C GLY A 104 -0.43 -12.10 -18.32
N SER A 105 -0.36 -11.02 -17.54
CA SER A 105 -1.32 -10.74 -16.46
C SER A 105 -2.65 -10.26 -17.05
N SER A 106 -3.77 -10.69 -16.47
CA SER A 106 -5.10 -10.17 -16.83
C SER A 106 -5.58 -9.17 -15.79
N ARG A 107 -5.81 -7.93 -16.23
CA ARG A 107 -6.42 -6.86 -15.43
C ARG A 107 -7.75 -7.27 -14.79
N ARG A 108 -8.58 -8.00 -15.53
CA ARG A 108 -9.90 -8.54 -15.09
C ARG A 108 -9.81 -9.57 -13.94
N LEU A 109 -8.61 -9.98 -13.51
CA LEU A 109 -8.36 -10.85 -12.35
C LEU A 109 -7.80 -10.10 -11.13
N THR A 110 -7.64 -8.78 -11.21
CA THR A 110 -7.30 -7.93 -10.06
C THR A 110 -8.56 -7.61 -9.23
N ARG A 111 -8.41 -7.08 -8.02
CA ARG A 111 -9.56 -6.65 -7.19
C ARG A 111 -10.43 -5.60 -7.90
N ALA A 112 -9.82 -4.63 -8.57
CA ALA A 112 -10.54 -3.60 -9.31
C ALA A 112 -11.13 -4.15 -10.62
N GLY A 113 -10.46 -5.08 -11.31
CA GLY A 113 -11.03 -5.78 -12.46
C GLY A 113 -12.19 -6.73 -12.10
N LEU A 114 -12.19 -7.31 -10.90
CA LEU A 114 -13.35 -8.03 -10.37
C LEU A 114 -14.51 -7.07 -10.08
N LEU A 115 -14.21 -5.87 -9.56
CA LEU A 115 -15.22 -4.83 -9.35
C LEU A 115 -15.88 -4.41 -10.67
N GLU A 116 -15.11 -4.20 -11.73
CA GLU A 116 -15.64 -3.98 -13.09
C GLU A 116 -16.59 -5.08 -13.53
N LYS A 117 -16.24 -6.36 -13.32
CA LYS A 117 -17.14 -7.48 -13.64
C LYS A 117 -18.44 -7.46 -12.84
N PHE A 118 -18.43 -6.97 -11.61
CA PHE A 118 -19.66 -6.82 -10.83
C PHE A 118 -20.59 -5.75 -11.42
N TYR A 119 -20.02 -4.62 -11.86
CA TYR A 119 -20.76 -3.57 -12.57
C TYR A 119 -21.29 -4.05 -13.93
N GLU A 120 -20.43 -4.70 -14.73
CA GLU A 120 -20.78 -5.32 -16.02
C GLU A 120 -21.95 -6.30 -15.84
N LYS A 121 -21.90 -7.16 -14.81
CA LYS A 121 -22.91 -8.20 -14.60
C LYS A 121 -24.25 -7.70 -14.05
N HIS A 122 -24.24 -6.70 -13.17
CA HIS A 122 -25.45 -6.38 -12.38
C HIS A 122 -26.04 -4.99 -12.66
N LEU A 123 -25.34 -4.08 -13.34
CA LEU A 123 -25.85 -2.71 -13.57
C LEU A 123 -25.78 -2.24 -15.03
N TYR A 124 -24.65 -2.48 -15.72
CA TYR A 124 -24.41 -1.79 -17.01
C TYR A 124 -24.32 -2.72 -18.22
N GLY A 125 -24.14 -4.03 -18.04
CA GLY A 125 -23.76 -4.89 -19.16
C GLY A 125 -22.39 -4.51 -19.74
N ASP A 126 -22.12 -4.96 -20.96
CA ASP A 126 -20.93 -4.60 -21.74
C ASP A 126 -21.15 -3.32 -22.57
N THR A 127 -21.72 -2.29 -21.93
CA THR A 127 -22.10 -1.03 -22.57
C THR A 127 -20.87 -0.18 -22.86
N SER A 128 -20.73 0.25 -24.11
CA SER A 128 -19.63 1.12 -24.56
C SER A 128 -19.85 2.57 -24.12
N LEU A 129 -18.77 3.34 -23.88
CA LEU A 129 -18.89 4.76 -23.57
C LEU A 129 -19.62 5.55 -24.68
N PHE A 130 -19.48 5.18 -25.95
CA PHE A 130 -20.18 5.85 -27.06
C PHE A 130 -21.70 5.69 -27.02
N GLN A 131 -22.21 4.69 -26.28
CA GLN A 131 -23.65 4.47 -26.09
C GLN A 131 -24.26 5.41 -25.04
N LEU A 132 -23.44 6.19 -24.32
CA LEU A 132 -23.95 7.24 -23.44
C LEU A 132 -24.75 8.28 -24.26
N PRO A 133 -25.89 8.76 -23.76
CA PRO A 133 -26.70 9.78 -24.43
C PRO A 133 -25.97 11.12 -24.46
N ASP A 134 -26.34 11.96 -25.44
CA ASP A 134 -25.80 13.33 -25.56
C ASP A 134 -26.41 14.30 -24.55
N ARG A 135 -27.56 13.96 -23.96
CA ARG A 135 -28.26 14.75 -22.95
C ARG A 135 -28.93 13.83 -21.91
N PRO A 136 -28.61 13.97 -20.62
CA PRO A 136 -27.51 14.78 -20.08
C PRO A 136 -26.14 14.19 -20.43
N ARG A 137 -25.13 15.05 -20.61
CA ARG A 137 -23.74 14.61 -20.79
C ARG A 137 -23.15 14.15 -19.47
N LEU A 138 -22.69 12.91 -19.40
CA LEU A 138 -22.04 12.35 -18.22
C LEU A 138 -20.51 12.47 -18.28
N HIS A 139 -19.93 12.96 -17.20
CA HIS A 139 -18.48 13.05 -16.97
C HIS A 139 -18.12 12.24 -15.73
N ILE A 140 -17.59 11.03 -15.94
CA ILE A 140 -17.15 10.12 -14.87
C ILE A 140 -15.71 10.47 -14.51
N LEU A 141 -15.49 11.01 -13.31
CA LEU A 141 -14.20 11.54 -12.89
C LEU A 141 -13.35 10.48 -12.21
N SER A 142 -12.08 10.41 -12.58
CA SER A 142 -11.09 9.57 -11.93
C SER A 142 -9.74 10.29 -11.83
N THR A 143 -8.85 9.80 -10.98
CA THR A 143 -7.51 10.37 -10.83
C THR A 143 -6.51 9.51 -11.59
N ASN A 144 -5.81 10.11 -12.56
CA ASN A 144 -4.70 9.45 -13.23
C ASN A 144 -3.45 9.53 -12.34
N LEU A 145 -3.03 8.39 -11.78
CA LEU A 145 -1.85 8.32 -10.91
C LEU A 145 -0.54 8.35 -11.68
N SER A 146 -0.55 7.99 -12.97
CA SER A 146 0.65 8.01 -13.80
C SER A 146 1.09 9.45 -14.09
N GLU A 147 0.14 10.35 -14.34
CA GLU A 147 0.41 11.77 -14.64
C GLU A 147 0.10 12.72 -13.46
N GLY A 148 -0.57 12.23 -12.41
CA GLY A 148 -0.95 13.03 -11.24
C GLY A 148 -2.03 14.07 -11.54
N CYS A 149 -2.97 13.75 -12.43
CA CYS A 149 -3.96 14.71 -12.93
C CYS A 149 -5.41 14.21 -12.87
N LEU A 150 -6.36 15.16 -12.96
CA LEU A 150 -7.77 14.84 -13.13
C LEU A 150 -7.99 14.21 -14.51
N SER A 151 -8.85 13.20 -14.55
CA SER A 151 -9.29 12.55 -15.78
C SER A 151 -10.82 12.41 -15.78
N SER A 152 -11.44 12.54 -16.94
CA SER A 152 -12.88 12.43 -17.11
C SER A 152 -13.22 11.51 -18.28
N PHE A 153 -13.84 10.37 -17.99
CA PHE A 153 -14.43 9.51 -19.01
C PHE A 153 -15.80 10.07 -19.41
N HIS A 154 -16.03 10.18 -20.71
CA HIS A 154 -17.28 10.65 -21.30
C HIS A 154 -17.54 9.94 -22.63
N LYS A 155 -18.66 10.26 -23.28
CA LYS A 155 -19.09 9.63 -24.53
C LYS A 155 -18.00 9.59 -25.62
N ASP A 156 -17.24 10.66 -25.80
CA ASP A 156 -16.26 10.78 -26.89
C ASP A 156 -14.87 10.23 -26.52
N GLY A 157 -14.68 9.72 -25.30
CA GLY A 157 -13.42 9.12 -24.83
C GLY A 157 -12.98 9.63 -23.45
N LEU A 158 -11.67 9.83 -23.29
CA LEU A 158 -11.08 10.29 -22.03
C LEU A 158 -10.53 11.72 -22.16
N LEU A 159 -10.90 12.59 -21.23
CA LEU A 159 -10.31 13.91 -21.08
C LEU A 159 -9.24 13.88 -19.98
N LEU A 160 -8.00 14.22 -20.29
CA LEU A 160 -6.87 14.29 -19.34
C LEU A 160 -6.44 15.74 -19.08
N GLN A 161 -6.38 16.14 -17.81
CA GLN A 161 -5.92 17.47 -17.43
C GLN A 161 -4.38 17.56 -17.47
N ARG A 162 -3.77 18.00 -18.58
CA ARG A 162 -2.32 18.23 -18.61
C ARG A 162 -1.97 19.65 -18.15
N ARG A 163 -0.96 19.73 -17.28
CA ARG A 163 -0.33 20.99 -16.88
C ARG A 163 0.80 21.32 -17.87
N VAL A 164 0.65 22.42 -18.60
CA VAL A 164 1.73 22.93 -19.46
C VAL A 164 2.42 24.09 -18.74
N PRO A 165 3.75 24.06 -18.52
CA PRO A 165 4.47 25.13 -17.84
C PRO A 165 4.20 26.50 -18.48
N GLY A 166 3.77 27.48 -17.68
CA GLY A 166 3.44 28.83 -18.16
C GLY A 166 2.07 29.00 -18.82
N ARG A 167 1.23 27.95 -18.89
CA ARG A 167 -0.17 28.03 -19.40
C ARG A 167 -1.16 27.51 -18.35
N ARG A 168 -2.45 27.88 -18.49
CA ARG A 168 -3.54 27.27 -17.69
C ARG A 168 -3.70 25.79 -18.05
N ASP A 169 -4.17 25.00 -17.09
CA ASP A 169 -4.49 23.58 -17.26
C ASP A 169 -5.38 23.37 -18.49
N ARG A 170 -4.99 22.42 -19.36
CA ARG A 170 -5.74 22.08 -20.57
C ARG A 170 -6.18 20.62 -20.50
N PHE A 171 -7.42 20.37 -20.89
CA PHE A 171 -7.88 19.01 -21.09
C PHE A 171 -7.56 18.57 -22.52
N GLU A 172 -6.84 17.47 -22.64
CA GLU A 172 -6.60 16.79 -23.90
C GLU A 172 -7.57 15.62 -24.02
N SER A 173 -8.23 15.51 -25.18
CA SER A 173 -9.11 14.38 -25.47
C SER A 173 -8.30 13.25 -26.09
N VAL A 174 -8.37 12.09 -25.46
CA VAL A 174 -7.83 10.83 -25.96
C VAL A 174 -8.99 9.98 -26.43
N HIS A 175 -8.94 9.56 -27.69
CA HIS A 175 -9.96 8.68 -28.25
C HIS A 175 -9.85 7.28 -27.64
N MET A 176 -10.97 6.75 -27.14
CA MET A 176 -11.03 5.44 -26.49
C MET A 176 -12.15 4.59 -27.13
N GLY A 177 -11.91 4.12 -28.35
CA GLY A 177 -12.83 3.36 -29.19
C GLY A 177 -13.50 2.14 -28.53
N LEU A 178 -12.86 1.51 -27.54
CA LEU A 178 -13.31 0.27 -26.90
C LEU A 178 -13.59 0.40 -25.39
N ALA A 179 -13.49 1.61 -24.83
CA ALA A 179 -13.77 1.80 -23.41
C ALA A 179 -15.25 1.59 -23.08
N THR A 180 -15.52 0.97 -21.94
CA THR A 180 -16.87 0.63 -21.47
C THR A 180 -17.26 1.44 -20.25
N VAL A 181 -18.57 1.64 -20.05
CA VAL A 181 -19.13 2.25 -18.84
C VAL A 181 -18.68 1.54 -17.55
N PRO A 182 -18.77 0.20 -17.41
CA PRO A 182 -18.28 -0.48 -16.20
C PRO A 182 -16.79 -0.26 -15.94
N MET A 183 -15.95 -0.15 -16.98
CA MET A 183 -14.52 0.17 -16.83
C MET A 183 -14.32 1.58 -16.27
N ALA A 184 -15.01 2.59 -16.82
CA ALA A 184 -14.92 3.97 -16.34
C ALA A 184 -15.42 4.12 -14.90
N VAL A 185 -16.55 3.47 -14.55
CA VAL A 185 -17.09 3.47 -13.19
C VAL A 185 -16.15 2.75 -12.22
N ALA A 186 -15.53 1.63 -12.64
CA ALA A 186 -14.53 0.92 -11.84
C ALA A 186 -13.27 1.75 -11.59
N ALA A 187 -12.77 2.48 -12.60
CA ALA A 187 -11.66 3.40 -12.46
C ALA A 187 -11.98 4.50 -11.44
N SER A 188 -13.16 5.12 -11.58
CA SER A 188 -13.65 6.17 -10.68
C SER A 188 -13.93 5.70 -9.25
N SER A 189 -14.20 4.41 -9.04
CA SER A 189 -14.54 3.81 -7.74
C SER A 189 -13.39 3.04 -7.09
N ALA A 190 -12.19 3.06 -7.70
CA ALA A 190 -11.03 2.32 -7.23
C ALA A 190 -10.37 3.01 -6.01
N PHE A 191 -11.06 2.97 -4.86
CA PHE A 191 -10.66 3.63 -3.61
C PHE A 191 -9.29 3.14 -3.08
N PRO A 192 -8.31 4.06 -2.88
CA PRO A 192 -6.98 3.74 -2.38
C PRO A 192 -6.99 3.01 -1.03
N GLY A 193 -6.24 1.90 -0.97
CA GLY A 193 -6.10 1.06 0.22
C GLY A 193 -6.92 -0.23 0.14
N PHE A 194 -8.10 -0.20 -0.48
CA PHE A 194 -8.90 -1.40 -0.70
C PHE A 194 -8.84 -1.92 -2.14
N PHE A 195 -9.12 -1.06 -3.12
CA PHE A 195 -8.98 -1.40 -4.53
C PHE A 195 -7.64 -0.85 -5.03
N PRO A 196 -6.79 -1.69 -5.65
CA PRO A 196 -5.61 -1.17 -6.34
C PRO A 196 -6.07 -0.31 -7.54
N PRO A 197 -5.22 0.60 -8.03
CA PRO A 197 -5.51 1.35 -9.24
C PRO A 197 -5.85 0.43 -10.42
N LEU A 198 -6.75 0.90 -11.27
CA LEU A 198 -7.11 0.25 -12.52
C LEU A 198 -6.10 0.64 -13.61
N GLU A 199 -5.25 -0.30 -13.98
CA GLU A 199 -4.27 -0.11 -15.07
C GLU A 199 -4.95 -0.29 -16.41
N ILE A 200 -5.04 0.75 -17.24
CA ILE A 200 -5.66 0.70 -18.57
C ILE A 200 -4.56 0.80 -19.63
N ASN A 201 -4.57 -0.14 -20.58
CA ASN A 201 -3.65 -0.18 -21.72
C ASN A 201 -4.31 0.35 -22.99
N GLY A 202 -3.54 0.96 -23.90
CA GLY A 202 -4.05 1.46 -25.19
C GLY A 202 -4.78 0.40 -26.01
N SER A 203 -4.26 -0.84 -26.03
CA SER A 203 -4.89 -1.97 -26.72
C SER A 203 -6.26 -2.37 -26.15
N GLU A 204 -6.53 -2.09 -24.87
CA GLU A 204 -7.80 -2.42 -24.23
C GLU A 204 -8.88 -1.39 -24.50
N VAL A 205 -8.50 -0.15 -24.76
CA VAL A 205 -9.41 0.96 -25.07
C VAL A 205 -9.44 1.31 -26.55
N GLY A 206 -8.73 0.56 -27.38
CA GLY A 206 -8.67 0.80 -28.83
C GLY A 206 -8.02 2.14 -29.19
N ALA A 207 -7.11 2.64 -28.37
CA ALA A 207 -6.31 3.82 -28.68
C ALA A 207 -5.19 3.47 -29.69
N GLU A 208 -4.79 4.42 -30.53
CA GLU A 208 -3.74 4.17 -31.53
C GLU A 208 -2.38 3.89 -30.87
N ALA A 209 -1.56 3.09 -31.55
CA ALA A 209 -0.26 2.69 -31.03
C ALA A 209 0.66 3.91 -30.84
N GLY A 210 0.98 4.23 -29.59
CA GLY A 210 1.82 5.37 -29.21
C GLY A 210 1.06 6.58 -28.67
N GLU A 211 -0.26 6.65 -28.83
CA GLU A 211 -1.09 7.72 -28.25
C GLU A 211 -1.37 7.50 -26.75
N PHE A 212 -1.51 6.23 -26.34
CA PHE A 212 -1.88 5.88 -24.96
C PHE A 212 -1.02 4.74 -24.41
N ILE A 213 -0.09 5.08 -23.52
CA ILE A 213 0.71 4.13 -22.74
C ILE A 213 -0.16 3.56 -21.61
N CYS A 214 0.23 2.43 -21.01
CA CYS A 214 -0.40 1.94 -19.78
C CYS A 214 -0.46 3.05 -18.71
N GLN A 215 -1.67 3.40 -18.28
CA GLN A 215 -1.91 4.41 -17.26
C GLN A 215 -2.73 3.82 -16.10
N ALA A 216 -2.41 4.23 -14.87
CA ALA A 216 -3.08 3.75 -13.67
C ALA A 216 -4.11 4.78 -13.17
N PHE A 217 -5.37 4.36 -13.06
CA PHE A 217 -6.47 5.21 -12.61
C PHE A 217 -6.95 4.80 -11.22
N THR A 218 -7.23 5.76 -10.36
CA THR A 218 -7.81 5.55 -9.04
C THR A 218 -9.03 6.45 -8.84
N ASP A 219 -9.64 6.34 -7.67
CA ASP A 219 -10.81 7.09 -7.28
C ASP A 219 -10.64 8.61 -7.55
N GLY A 220 -11.67 9.21 -8.17
CA GLY A 220 -11.67 10.64 -8.50
C GLY A 220 -11.59 11.54 -7.28
N GLY A 221 -12.00 11.04 -6.10
CA GLY A 221 -11.96 11.78 -4.85
C GLY A 221 -10.55 12.20 -4.42
N VAL A 222 -9.51 11.52 -4.92
CA VAL A 222 -8.11 11.84 -4.62
C VAL A 222 -7.74 13.23 -5.15
N TYR A 223 -8.41 13.70 -6.21
CA TYR A 223 -8.14 14.98 -6.85
C TYR A 223 -9.34 15.95 -6.79
N ASP A 224 -10.55 15.46 -7.03
CA ASP A 224 -11.80 16.24 -6.98
C ASP A 224 -12.96 15.35 -6.53
N ASN A 225 -13.29 15.39 -5.23
CA ASN A 225 -14.39 14.58 -4.68
C ASN A 225 -15.79 15.14 -4.95
N LEU A 226 -15.90 16.45 -5.20
CA LEU A 226 -17.19 17.11 -5.42
C LEU A 226 -17.58 17.16 -6.90
N GLY A 227 -16.62 16.92 -7.80
CA GLY A 227 -16.80 16.96 -9.25
C GLY A 227 -16.99 18.37 -9.81
N LEU A 228 -16.58 19.39 -9.06
CA LEU A 228 -16.80 20.80 -9.37
C LEU A 228 -15.74 21.38 -10.30
N ARG A 229 -14.51 20.84 -10.29
CA ARG A 229 -13.44 21.33 -11.18
C ARG A 229 -13.77 21.07 -12.64
N MET A 230 -14.43 19.95 -12.92
CA MET A 230 -14.86 19.64 -14.27
C MET A 230 -15.91 20.64 -14.78
N PHE A 231 -16.84 21.10 -13.94
CA PHE A 231 -17.78 22.15 -14.33
C PHE A 231 -17.07 23.47 -14.69
N ARG A 232 -16.07 23.90 -13.91
CA ARG A 232 -15.23 25.06 -14.27
C ARG A 232 -14.53 24.86 -15.61
N CYS A 233 -14.00 23.66 -15.86
CA CYS A 233 -13.40 23.35 -17.15
C CYS A 233 -14.41 23.47 -18.29
N ILE A 234 -15.59 22.89 -18.12
CA ILE A 234 -16.64 22.91 -19.14
C ILE A 234 -17.08 24.37 -19.40
N GLU A 235 -17.22 25.19 -18.37
CA GLU A 235 -17.50 26.62 -18.53
C GLU A 235 -16.35 27.34 -19.26
N GLN A 236 -15.09 27.09 -18.89
CA GLN A 236 -13.92 27.71 -19.54
C GLN A 236 -13.71 27.27 -20.99
N SER A 237 -13.96 26.00 -21.32
CA SER A 237 -13.93 25.54 -22.72
C SER A 237 -15.05 26.18 -23.53
N THR A 238 -16.18 26.47 -22.89
CA THR A 238 -17.32 27.19 -23.49
C THR A 238 -17.01 28.67 -23.69
N VAL A 239 -16.16 29.27 -22.85
CA VAL A 239 -15.63 30.62 -23.11
C VAL A 239 -14.80 30.67 -24.42
N ARG A 240 -14.20 29.55 -24.85
CA ARG A 240 -13.51 29.40 -26.15
C ARG A 240 -14.41 28.91 -27.30
N GLU A 241 -15.73 29.03 -27.15
CA GLU A 241 -16.76 28.50 -28.05
C GLU A 241 -16.50 28.76 -29.55
N THR A 242 -16.66 27.70 -30.35
CA THR A 242 -16.72 27.71 -31.82
C THR A 242 -18.13 27.98 -32.36
N THR A 243 -19.08 28.35 -31.50
CA THR A 243 -20.48 28.57 -31.87
C THR A 243 -20.64 29.91 -32.59
N PRO A 244 -21.43 29.98 -33.68
CA PRO A 244 -21.74 31.24 -34.34
C PRO A 244 -22.31 32.29 -33.39
N LEU A 245 -21.89 33.54 -33.56
CA LEU A 245 -22.48 34.69 -32.86
C LEU A 245 -23.99 34.74 -33.15
N ASN A 246 -24.77 35.03 -32.12
CA ASN A 246 -26.20 35.26 -32.25
C ASN A 246 -26.64 36.50 -31.47
N LYS A 247 -27.91 36.94 -31.65
CA LYS A 247 -28.45 38.16 -30.99
C LYS A 247 -28.27 38.16 -29.47
N ALA A 248 -28.35 37.00 -28.81
CA ALA A 248 -28.24 36.89 -27.36
C ALA A 248 -26.79 36.99 -26.83
N ASP A 249 -25.78 37.03 -27.70
CA ASP A 249 -24.39 37.32 -27.32
C ASP A 249 -24.12 38.80 -27.07
N PHE A 250 -25.00 39.67 -27.54
CA PHE A 250 -24.88 41.12 -27.38
C PHE A 250 -25.67 41.56 -26.15
N LEU A 251 -25.07 42.46 -25.35
CA LEU A 251 -25.75 43.05 -24.19
C LEU A 251 -26.77 44.11 -24.64
N GLU A 252 -26.38 44.96 -25.58
CA GLU A 252 -27.20 46.00 -26.21
C GLU A 252 -26.91 45.97 -27.72
N LEU A 253 -27.71 45.22 -28.47
CA LEU A 253 -27.48 44.99 -29.90
C LEU A 253 -27.61 46.29 -30.73
N ASP A 254 -28.52 47.17 -30.33
CA ASP A 254 -28.80 48.43 -31.02
C ASP A 254 -27.60 49.39 -30.95
N ASP A 255 -26.95 49.48 -29.78
CA ASP A 255 -25.74 50.29 -29.59
C ASP A 255 -24.56 49.78 -30.42
N VAL A 256 -24.40 48.46 -30.51
CA VAL A 256 -23.36 47.83 -31.33
C VAL A 256 -23.59 48.10 -32.81
N THR A 257 -24.84 47.99 -33.26
CA THR A 257 -25.24 48.26 -34.64
C THR A 257 -25.00 49.73 -34.99
N ALA A 258 -25.41 50.66 -34.12
CA ALA A 258 -25.19 52.09 -34.29
C ALA A 258 -23.69 52.44 -34.30
N ALA A 259 -22.88 51.83 -33.42
CA ALA A 259 -21.44 52.06 -33.38
C ALA A 259 -20.73 51.55 -34.64
N LEU A 260 -21.10 50.38 -35.16
CA LEU A 260 -20.53 49.84 -36.39
C LEU A 260 -20.93 50.65 -37.63
N ILE A 261 -22.16 51.16 -37.69
CA ILE A 261 -22.62 52.02 -38.79
C ILE A 261 -21.91 53.39 -38.74
N SER A 262 -21.74 53.96 -37.55
CA SER A 262 -21.06 55.27 -37.38
C SER A 262 -19.53 55.19 -37.45
N ALA A 263 -18.96 53.98 -37.48
CA ALA A 263 -17.51 53.76 -37.51
C ALA A 263 -16.82 54.33 -38.75
N ASP A 264 -17.55 54.55 -39.86
CA ASP A 264 -17.02 55.17 -41.09
C ASP A 264 -16.51 56.62 -40.84
N ASN A 265 -17.05 57.29 -39.81
CA ASN A 265 -16.66 58.66 -39.44
C ASN A 265 -15.46 58.72 -38.49
N LEU A 266 -14.94 57.58 -38.02
CA LEU A 266 -13.79 57.54 -37.11
C LEU A 266 -12.45 57.65 -37.88
N PRO A 267 -11.34 58.05 -37.25
CA PRO A 267 -10.02 58.08 -37.92
C PRO A 267 -9.57 56.71 -38.44
N GLU A 268 -8.82 56.68 -39.55
CA GLU A 268 -8.35 55.44 -40.22
C GLU A 268 -7.62 54.46 -39.29
N ASN A 269 -6.91 54.97 -38.28
CA ASN A 269 -6.14 54.16 -37.34
C ASN A 269 -6.97 53.56 -36.18
N THR A 270 -8.29 53.73 -36.17
CA THR A 270 -9.13 53.19 -35.10
C THR A 270 -9.48 51.72 -35.33
N PRO A 271 -9.38 50.85 -34.30
CA PRO A 271 -9.71 49.43 -34.42
C PRO A 271 -11.15 49.18 -34.91
N LEU A 272 -12.11 50.00 -34.46
CA LEU A 272 -13.52 49.85 -34.84
C LEU A 272 -13.77 50.17 -36.33
N ARG A 273 -13.13 51.21 -36.88
CA ARG A 273 -13.20 51.51 -38.31
C ARG A 273 -12.58 50.39 -39.13
N ARG A 274 -11.42 49.87 -38.70
CA ARG A 274 -10.80 48.72 -39.36
C ARG A 274 -11.69 47.48 -39.35
N LEU A 275 -12.39 47.22 -38.24
CA LEU A 275 -13.36 46.15 -38.13
C LEU A 275 -14.54 46.36 -39.10
N ARG A 276 -15.03 47.60 -39.24
CA ARG A 276 -16.08 47.98 -40.19
C ARG A 276 -15.66 47.78 -41.65
N GLU A 277 -14.44 48.14 -42.02
CA GLU A 277 -13.88 47.87 -43.36
C GLU A 277 -13.85 46.36 -43.68
N LEU A 278 -13.43 45.54 -42.70
CA LEU A 278 -13.41 44.09 -42.85
C LEU A 278 -14.82 43.51 -43.03
N LEU A 279 -15.83 44.08 -42.36
CA LEU A 279 -17.23 43.70 -42.50
C LEU A 279 -17.79 44.06 -43.88
N ILE A 280 -17.53 45.28 -44.37
CA ILE A 280 -17.96 45.72 -45.70
C ILE A 280 -17.27 44.89 -46.80
N ALA A 281 -15.99 44.54 -46.63
CA ALA A 281 -15.27 43.68 -47.56
C ALA A 281 -15.82 42.24 -47.61
N HIS A 282 -16.46 41.77 -46.53
CA HIS A 282 -17.05 40.44 -46.46
C HIS A 282 -18.41 40.37 -47.17
N ASP A 283 -19.30 41.34 -46.94
CA ASP A 283 -20.60 41.44 -47.63
C ASP A 283 -20.88 42.87 -48.15
N PRO A 284 -20.32 43.24 -49.31
CA PRO A 284 -20.48 44.58 -49.87
C PRO A 284 -21.93 44.92 -50.22
N LYS A 285 -22.76 43.91 -50.54
CA LYS A 285 -24.14 44.09 -51.04
C LYS A 285 -25.14 44.39 -49.93
N ARG A 286 -24.90 43.86 -48.71
CA ARG A 286 -25.75 44.12 -47.55
C ARG A 286 -25.24 45.26 -46.68
N LEU A 287 -23.92 45.44 -46.58
CA LEU A 287 -23.32 46.37 -45.60
C LEU A 287 -22.77 47.67 -46.21
N GLY A 288 -22.65 47.75 -47.55
CA GLY A 288 -22.12 48.91 -48.26
C GLY A 288 -23.16 49.77 -49.02
N CYS A 289 -24.44 49.40 -49.01
CA CYS A 289 -25.50 50.12 -49.73
C CYS A 289 -26.21 51.16 -48.83
N GLN A 290 -26.46 52.37 -49.37
CA GLN A 290 -27.16 53.47 -48.68
C GLN A 290 -28.71 53.43 -48.80
N GLU A 291 -29.29 52.31 -49.26
CA GLU A 291 -30.75 52.18 -49.38
C GLU A 291 -31.40 51.83 -48.02
N PRO A 292 -32.56 52.43 -47.68
CA PRO A 292 -33.24 52.18 -46.41
C PRO A 292 -33.81 50.75 -46.38
N ARG A 293 -33.17 49.88 -45.59
CA ARG A 293 -33.64 48.53 -45.28
C ARG A 293 -34.19 48.47 -43.84
N PRO A 294 -35.07 47.52 -43.51
CA PRO A 294 -35.50 47.32 -42.14
C PRO A 294 -34.30 47.03 -41.23
N GLU A 295 -34.20 47.73 -40.10
CA GLU A 295 -33.06 47.67 -39.16
C GLU A 295 -32.67 46.24 -38.74
N ASN A 296 -33.65 45.34 -38.64
CA ASN A 296 -33.43 43.94 -38.29
C ASN A 296 -32.58 43.17 -39.32
N ASP A 297 -32.68 43.48 -40.62
CA ASP A 297 -31.92 42.79 -41.69
C ASP A 297 -30.44 43.22 -41.69
N ILE A 298 -30.17 44.48 -41.33
CA ILE A 298 -28.81 45.01 -41.21
C ILE A 298 -28.12 44.43 -39.96
N ALA A 299 -28.83 44.34 -38.84
CA ALA A 299 -28.32 43.74 -37.61
C ALA A 299 -27.94 42.25 -37.81
N ASP A 300 -28.79 41.48 -38.50
CA ASP A 300 -28.50 40.08 -38.79
C ASP A 300 -27.27 39.91 -39.71
N ALA A 301 -27.13 40.74 -40.75
CA ALA A 301 -25.96 40.74 -41.62
C ALA A 301 -24.66 41.13 -40.90
N LEU A 302 -24.72 42.06 -39.94
CA LEU A 302 -23.58 42.44 -39.10
C LEU A 302 -23.14 41.30 -38.18
N ILE A 303 -24.10 40.58 -37.58
CA ILE A 303 -23.81 39.43 -36.70
C ILE A 303 -23.13 38.31 -37.51
N GLU A 304 -23.66 37.96 -38.68
CA GLU A 304 -23.07 36.97 -39.58
C GLU A 304 -21.65 37.38 -40.02
N GLY A 305 -21.47 38.63 -40.43
CA GLY A 305 -20.16 39.16 -40.83
C GLY A 305 -19.13 39.17 -39.71
N LEU A 306 -19.53 39.55 -38.49
CA LEU A 306 -18.64 39.54 -37.33
C LEU A 306 -18.18 38.12 -37.00
N TRP A 307 -19.09 37.15 -37.08
CA TRP A 307 -18.74 35.75 -36.88
C TRP A 307 -17.72 35.25 -37.90
N GLU A 308 -17.92 35.55 -39.18
CA GLU A 308 -17.00 35.13 -40.23
C GLU A 308 -15.61 35.77 -40.11
N ILE A 309 -15.53 37.01 -39.65
CA ILE A 309 -14.25 37.66 -39.35
C ILE A 309 -13.56 36.97 -38.17
N ILE A 310 -14.28 36.72 -37.07
CA ILE A 310 -13.74 36.04 -35.89
C ILE A 310 -13.22 34.64 -36.24
N ARG A 311 -13.92 33.94 -37.15
CA ARG A 311 -13.57 32.60 -37.60
C ARG A 311 -12.37 32.56 -38.53
N SER A 312 -12.34 33.44 -39.54
CA SER A 312 -11.41 33.30 -40.67
C SER A 312 -10.19 34.22 -40.63
N LYS A 313 -10.23 35.36 -39.91
CA LYS A 313 -9.16 36.37 -39.95
C LYS A 313 -8.22 36.24 -38.76
N ALA A 314 -6.93 36.47 -38.98
CA ALA A 314 -5.94 36.57 -37.90
C ALA A 314 -5.85 38.02 -37.40
N LEU A 315 -6.85 38.50 -36.64
CA LEU A 315 -6.94 39.90 -36.22
C LEU A 315 -5.70 40.35 -35.42
N TYR A 316 -5.14 39.45 -34.61
CA TYR A 316 -3.90 39.65 -33.86
C TYR A 316 -2.66 39.99 -34.72
N ARG A 317 -2.70 39.81 -36.05
CA ARG A 317 -1.62 40.20 -36.96
C ARG A 317 -1.75 41.60 -37.52
N ASP A 318 -2.97 42.14 -37.60
CA ASP A 318 -3.23 43.46 -38.16
C ASP A 318 -2.77 44.53 -37.15
N SER A 319 -2.05 45.55 -37.64
CA SER A 319 -1.44 46.60 -36.82
C SER A 319 -2.47 47.36 -35.97
N SER A 320 -3.72 47.46 -36.44
CA SER A 320 -4.77 48.19 -35.74
C SER A 320 -5.23 47.50 -34.45
N PHE A 321 -5.01 46.18 -34.30
CA PHE A 321 -5.47 45.42 -33.13
C PHE A 321 -4.36 45.00 -32.14
N ARG A 322 -3.08 45.20 -32.48
CA ARG A 322 -1.94 44.68 -31.67
C ARG A 322 -1.77 45.35 -30.31
N ASN A 323 -2.06 46.64 -30.21
CA ASN A 323 -1.83 47.45 -29.01
C ASN A 323 -3.09 47.63 -28.17
N MET A 324 -4.06 46.73 -28.31
CA MET A 324 -5.33 46.81 -27.58
C MET A 324 -5.21 46.23 -26.18
N GLU A 325 -5.84 46.90 -25.22
CA GLU A 325 -6.02 46.38 -23.86
C GLU A 325 -7.29 45.52 -23.80
N LEU A 326 -7.08 44.21 -23.67
CA LEU A 326 -8.14 43.22 -23.51
C LEU A 326 -8.59 43.16 -22.06
N ALA A 327 -9.89 43.04 -21.83
CA ALA A 327 -10.46 42.94 -20.48
C ALA A 327 -10.07 41.63 -19.77
N ASP A 328 -9.88 40.54 -20.51
CA ASP A 328 -9.44 39.25 -19.98
C ASP A 328 -7.90 39.18 -19.96
N ALA A 329 -7.32 39.09 -18.75
CA ALA A 329 -5.87 39.00 -18.56
C ALA A 329 -5.22 37.79 -19.25
N SER A 330 -5.95 36.68 -19.41
CA SER A 330 -5.47 35.49 -20.12
C SER A 330 -5.47 35.71 -21.63
N ALA A 331 -6.45 36.46 -22.15
CA ALA A 331 -6.49 36.85 -23.55
C ALA A 331 -5.35 37.84 -23.85
N GLN A 332 -5.08 38.76 -22.94
CA GLN A 332 -3.93 39.68 -23.04
C GLN A 332 -2.60 38.91 -23.06
N MET A 333 -2.40 37.93 -22.17
CA MET A 333 -1.21 37.08 -22.19
C MET A 333 -1.08 36.29 -23.49
N LEU A 334 -2.18 35.74 -24.01
CA LEU A 334 -2.18 35.03 -25.28
C LEU A 334 -1.84 35.96 -26.45
N LEU A 335 -2.39 37.17 -26.48
CA LEU A 335 -2.07 38.19 -27.49
C LEU A 335 -0.57 38.52 -27.47
N ASN A 336 -0.02 38.82 -26.29
CA ASN A 336 1.40 39.13 -26.11
C ASN A 336 2.28 37.97 -26.57
N TYR A 337 1.95 36.73 -26.15
CA TYR A 337 2.69 35.54 -26.54
C TYR A 337 2.67 35.31 -28.06
N VAL A 338 1.51 35.47 -28.71
CA VAL A 338 1.39 35.29 -30.17
C VAL A 338 2.18 36.36 -30.92
N ILE A 339 2.19 37.60 -30.41
CA ILE A 339 3.00 38.71 -30.97
C ILE A 339 4.50 38.43 -30.81
N GLU A 340 4.95 38.00 -29.63
CA GLU A 340 6.36 37.74 -29.31
C GLU A 340 6.91 36.49 -30.03
N SER A 341 6.14 35.40 -30.02
CA SER A 341 6.59 34.10 -30.57
C SER A 341 6.37 33.96 -32.07
N ASN A 342 5.58 34.85 -32.69
CA ASN A 342 5.13 34.78 -34.08
C ASN A 342 4.50 33.43 -34.49
N ARG A 343 4.00 32.66 -33.51
CA ARG A 343 3.33 31.38 -33.75
C ARG A 343 1.83 31.58 -33.90
N HIS A 344 1.22 30.83 -34.81
CA HIS A 344 -0.23 30.80 -34.90
C HIS A 344 -0.85 30.08 -33.69
N PRO A 345 -1.82 30.69 -33.00
CA PRO A 345 -2.62 29.98 -32.01
C PRO A 345 -3.45 28.88 -32.69
N ASP A 346 -3.87 27.88 -31.90
CA ASP A 346 -4.81 26.88 -32.40
C ASP A 346 -6.17 27.53 -32.76
N MET A 347 -7.02 26.81 -33.50
CA MET A 347 -8.27 27.38 -34.03
C MET A 347 -9.18 27.92 -32.91
N ASN A 348 -9.24 27.26 -31.75
CA ASN A 348 -10.10 27.67 -30.64
C ASN A 348 -9.54 28.89 -29.91
N ASP A 349 -8.22 28.92 -29.70
CA ASP A 349 -7.50 30.05 -29.13
C ASP A 349 -7.59 31.27 -30.06
N GLN A 350 -7.54 31.07 -31.39
CA GLN A 350 -7.78 32.12 -32.38
C GLN A 350 -9.20 32.68 -32.28
N LEU A 351 -10.21 31.82 -32.29
CA LEU A 351 -11.63 32.22 -32.20
C LEU A 351 -11.89 33.03 -30.94
N TRP A 352 -11.41 32.54 -29.81
CA TRP A 352 -11.54 33.21 -28.53
C TRP A 352 -10.80 34.55 -28.50
N LEU A 353 -9.53 34.58 -28.92
CA LEU A 353 -8.71 35.79 -28.95
C LEU A 353 -9.34 36.85 -29.87
N ASN A 354 -9.79 36.46 -31.06
CA ASN A 354 -10.47 37.36 -31.99
C ASN A 354 -11.78 37.91 -31.41
N ARG A 355 -12.54 37.09 -30.68
CA ARG A 355 -13.76 37.55 -29.99
C ARG A 355 -13.45 38.59 -28.91
N GLN A 356 -12.35 38.43 -28.18
CA GLN A 356 -11.88 39.43 -27.20
C GLN A 356 -11.38 40.71 -27.86
N ILE A 357 -10.68 40.61 -29.00
CA ILE A 357 -10.25 41.76 -29.79
C ILE A 357 -11.47 42.56 -30.31
N VAL A 358 -12.48 41.87 -30.83
CA VAL A 358 -13.73 42.49 -31.30
C VAL A 358 -14.48 43.16 -30.14
N GLU A 359 -14.58 42.50 -28.98
CA GLU A 359 -15.16 43.09 -27.77
C GLU A 359 -14.43 44.38 -27.38
N ALA A 360 -13.10 44.34 -27.33
CA ALA A 360 -12.30 45.49 -26.95
C ALA A 360 -12.46 46.65 -27.93
N ALA A 361 -12.61 46.36 -29.23
CA ALA A 361 -12.76 47.38 -30.28
C ALA A 361 -14.10 48.08 -30.17
N LEU A 362 -15.16 47.33 -29.87
CA LEU A 362 -16.50 47.85 -29.61
C LEU A 362 -16.53 48.64 -28.30
N ARG A 363 -15.97 48.09 -27.22
CA ARG A 363 -15.93 48.71 -25.89
C ARG A 363 -15.16 50.02 -25.87
N GLN A 364 -14.11 50.17 -26.67
CA GLN A 364 -13.34 51.40 -26.76
C GLN A 364 -14.18 52.61 -27.20
N VAL A 365 -15.19 52.40 -28.04
CA VAL A 365 -16.07 53.47 -28.57
C VAL A 365 -17.37 53.58 -27.78
N ILE A 366 -17.96 52.44 -27.43
CA ILE A 366 -19.26 52.38 -26.74
C ILE A 366 -19.12 52.67 -25.23
N GLY A 367 -17.92 52.49 -24.65
CA GLY A 367 -17.60 52.80 -23.25
C GLY A 367 -18.15 51.81 -22.21
N LYS A 368 -18.91 50.80 -22.65
CA LYS A 368 -19.45 49.71 -21.83
C LYS A 368 -19.22 48.35 -22.51
N PRO A 369 -19.26 47.22 -21.77
CA PRO A 369 -19.14 45.89 -22.36
C PRO A 369 -20.26 45.63 -23.37
N CYS A 370 -19.90 45.17 -24.57
CA CYS A 370 -20.86 45.02 -25.67
C CYS A 370 -21.21 43.55 -25.97
N LEU A 371 -20.20 42.68 -25.83
CA LEU A 371 -20.34 41.24 -25.96
C LEU A 371 -20.36 40.62 -24.58
N ARG A 372 -21.21 39.60 -24.39
CA ARG A 372 -21.13 38.75 -23.20
C ARG A 372 -19.81 38.00 -23.23
N ILE A 373 -18.89 38.37 -22.33
CA ILE A 373 -17.53 37.80 -22.20
C ILE A 373 -17.55 36.31 -21.81
N SER A 374 -18.67 35.83 -21.29
CA SER A 374 -18.92 34.42 -21.03
C SER A 374 -20.42 34.21 -20.98
N ARG A 375 -20.95 33.30 -21.80
CA ARG A 375 -22.20 32.66 -21.41
C ARG A 375 -21.81 31.74 -20.27
N LYS A 376 -22.30 32.01 -19.05
CA LYS A 376 -22.41 30.94 -18.06
C LYS A 376 -23.11 29.78 -18.76
N LYS A 377 -22.41 28.66 -18.92
CA LYS A 377 -22.99 27.49 -19.59
C LYS A 377 -24.15 26.93 -18.77
N PHE A 378 -24.10 27.17 -17.46
CA PHE A 378 -25.05 26.71 -16.47
C PHE A 378 -25.69 27.89 -15.75
N ASP A 379 -27.01 27.88 -15.65
CA ASP A 379 -27.78 28.83 -14.85
C ASP A 379 -27.68 28.49 -13.35
N GLY A 380 -27.39 27.22 -13.03
CA GLY A 380 -27.07 26.75 -11.70
C GLY A 380 -26.40 25.38 -11.69
N ILE A 381 -25.60 25.12 -10.66
CA ILE A 381 -24.94 23.81 -10.42
C ILE A 381 -25.43 23.27 -9.08
N ILE A 382 -26.07 22.11 -9.09
CA ILE A 382 -26.49 21.41 -7.88
C ILE A 382 -25.40 20.42 -7.50
N VAL A 383 -24.89 20.50 -6.28
CA VAL A 383 -23.85 19.62 -5.75
C VAL A 383 -24.47 18.72 -4.69
N SER A 384 -24.70 17.45 -5.05
CA SER A 384 -25.08 16.43 -4.09
C SER A 384 -23.81 15.92 -3.40
N ASP A 385 -23.60 16.37 -2.17
CA ASP A 385 -22.39 16.07 -1.40
C ASP A 385 -22.64 14.96 -0.38
N SER A 386 -22.14 13.75 -0.67
CA SER A 386 -22.23 12.58 0.19
C SER A 386 -20.95 12.32 1.00
N SER A 387 -20.02 13.27 0.98
CA SER A 387 -18.75 13.21 1.70
C SER A 387 -19.02 13.22 3.20
N GLY A 388 -18.41 12.29 3.92
CA GLY A 388 -18.59 12.19 5.37
C GLY A 388 -17.45 12.92 6.07
N LYS A 389 -17.74 13.74 7.08
CA LYS A 389 -16.70 14.38 7.89
C LYS A 389 -15.77 13.34 8.51
N PHE A 390 -14.45 13.58 8.45
CA PHE A 390 -13.48 12.75 9.12
C PHE A 390 -13.80 12.58 10.61
N LYS A 391 -13.91 11.33 11.06
CA LYS A 391 -14.22 11.00 12.46
C LYS A 391 -12.92 10.90 13.26
N VAL A 392 -12.70 11.78 14.24
CA VAL A 392 -11.65 11.59 15.25
C VAL A 392 -12.11 10.50 16.23
N ASN A 393 -11.39 9.38 16.31
CA ASN A 393 -11.72 8.30 17.25
C ASN A 393 -10.63 8.24 18.34
N PRO A 394 -10.91 8.75 19.57
CA PRO A 394 -9.90 8.83 20.62
C PRO A 394 -9.44 7.45 21.13
N ASN A 395 -10.23 6.39 20.90
CA ASN A 395 -9.95 5.04 21.39
C ASN A 395 -9.46 4.06 20.30
N SER A 396 -9.21 4.51 19.06
CA SER A 396 -8.62 3.62 18.05
C SER A 396 -7.10 3.56 18.21
N ARG A 397 -6.58 2.52 18.88
CA ARG A 397 -5.16 2.17 18.73
C ARG A 397 -4.87 1.91 17.25
N ALA A 398 -3.79 2.48 16.73
CA ALA A 398 -3.30 2.26 15.37
C ALA A 398 -2.67 0.86 15.25
N GLU A 399 -3.49 -0.18 15.42
CA GLU A 399 -3.04 -1.56 15.32
C GLU A 399 -3.12 -2.01 13.85
N GLY A 400 -1.95 -2.11 13.20
CA GLY A 400 -1.76 -2.75 11.89
C GLY A 400 -1.55 -1.83 10.68
N LEU A 401 -0.62 -2.22 9.80
CA LEU A 401 -0.23 -1.51 8.58
C LEU A 401 -1.41 -1.16 7.65
N LEU A 402 -2.37 -2.09 7.49
CA LEU A 402 -3.52 -1.90 6.60
C LEU A 402 -4.48 -0.81 7.11
N ARG A 403 -4.71 -0.76 8.43
CA ARG A 403 -5.60 0.21 9.06
C ARG A 403 -5.01 1.62 8.99
N THR A 404 -3.69 1.74 9.21
CA THR A 404 -2.95 3.01 9.03
C THR A 404 -3.04 3.51 7.60
N THR A 405 -2.84 2.63 6.62
CA THR A 405 -2.91 3.02 5.19
C THR A 405 -4.30 3.52 4.82
N MET A 406 -5.37 2.79 5.18
CA MET A 406 -6.75 3.24 4.93
C MET A 406 -7.05 4.57 5.63
N ARG A 407 -6.53 4.76 6.84
CA ARG A 407 -6.72 5.99 7.60
C ARG A 407 -6.03 7.19 6.98
N ALA A 408 -4.83 7.01 6.43
CA ALA A 408 -4.11 8.05 5.70
C ALA A 408 -4.87 8.46 4.44
N SER A 409 -5.40 7.49 3.67
CA SER A 409 -6.27 7.78 2.52
C SER A 409 -7.52 8.56 2.94
N ASP A 410 -8.21 8.15 4.02
CA ASP A 410 -9.39 8.86 4.52
C ASP A 410 -9.08 10.33 4.88
N ILE A 411 -7.92 10.60 5.50
CA ILE A 411 -7.47 11.97 5.84
C ILE A 411 -7.20 12.80 4.58
N LEU A 412 -6.50 12.21 3.60
CA LEU A 412 -6.20 12.89 2.34
C LEU A 412 -7.49 13.28 1.61
N MET A 413 -8.44 12.36 1.51
CA MET A 413 -9.74 12.62 0.87
C MET A 413 -10.53 13.71 1.60
N ASP A 414 -10.55 13.69 2.94
CA ASP A 414 -11.21 14.74 3.73
C ASP A 414 -10.56 16.11 3.49
N ARG A 415 -9.22 16.17 3.37
CA ARG A 415 -8.52 17.43 3.10
C ARG A 415 -8.80 17.96 1.70
N VAL A 416 -8.85 17.09 0.69
CA VAL A 416 -9.23 17.48 -0.67
C VAL A 416 -10.65 18.03 -0.68
N TRP A 417 -11.60 17.35 -0.04
CA TRP A 417 -12.97 17.83 0.07
C TRP A 417 -13.07 19.21 0.74
N GLN A 418 -12.33 19.47 1.83
CA GLN A 418 -12.32 20.78 2.50
C GLN A 418 -11.82 21.90 1.56
N LEU A 419 -10.72 21.65 0.85
CA LEU A 419 -10.14 22.64 -0.06
C LEU A 419 -11.06 22.94 -1.25
N GLU A 420 -11.73 21.93 -1.80
CA GLU A 420 -12.74 22.13 -2.85
C GLU A 420 -13.97 22.86 -2.31
N GLY A 421 -14.42 22.55 -1.09
CA GLY A 421 -15.48 23.29 -0.42
C GLY A 421 -15.14 24.78 -0.32
N GLU A 422 -14.01 25.12 0.30
CA GLU A 422 -13.54 26.50 0.49
C GLU A 422 -13.37 27.24 -0.85
N ALA A 423 -12.89 26.56 -1.90
CA ALA A 423 -12.68 27.16 -3.21
C ALA A 423 -13.98 27.48 -3.96
N PHE A 424 -15.10 26.84 -3.61
CA PHE A 424 -16.37 26.93 -4.36
C PHE A 424 -17.56 27.45 -3.54
N GLU A 425 -17.48 27.51 -2.21
CA GLU A 425 -18.58 27.93 -1.32
C GLU A 425 -19.14 29.32 -1.66
N ASN A 426 -18.29 30.23 -2.16
CA ASN A 426 -18.69 31.59 -2.55
C ASN A 426 -18.98 31.76 -4.05
N SER A 427 -19.05 30.67 -4.82
CA SER A 427 -19.30 30.76 -6.27
C SER A 427 -20.79 31.02 -6.54
N PRO A 428 -21.16 32.14 -7.18
CA PRO A 428 -22.57 32.47 -7.41
C PRO A 428 -23.21 31.48 -8.40
N GLY A 429 -24.28 30.82 -7.97
CA GLY A 429 -25.03 29.83 -8.77
C GLY A 429 -24.73 28.37 -8.43
N VAL A 430 -23.97 28.08 -7.37
CA VAL A 430 -23.74 26.71 -6.88
C VAL A 430 -24.61 26.44 -5.64
N LEU A 431 -25.42 25.39 -5.68
CA LEU A 431 -26.24 24.90 -4.56
C LEU A 431 -25.60 23.65 -3.96
N PHE A 432 -25.11 23.74 -2.73
CA PHE A 432 -24.60 22.59 -2.00
C PHE A 432 -25.71 21.88 -1.23
N LEU A 433 -25.77 20.55 -1.38
CA LEU A 433 -26.65 19.65 -0.66
C LEU A 433 -25.79 18.65 0.13
N PRO A 434 -25.24 19.04 1.28
CA PRO A 434 -24.34 18.18 2.06
C PRO A 434 -25.13 17.16 2.87
N ILE A 435 -24.64 15.93 2.90
CA ILE A 435 -25.20 14.86 3.72
C ILE A 435 -25.13 15.17 5.22
N SER A 436 -24.24 16.08 5.63
CA SER A 436 -24.16 16.54 7.03
C SER A 436 -25.27 17.51 7.43
N ASP A 437 -26.02 18.08 6.49
CA ASP A 437 -27.12 18.98 6.80
C ASP A 437 -28.26 18.22 7.46
N ILE A 438 -28.76 18.77 8.56
CA ILE A 438 -29.92 18.24 9.27
C ILE A 438 -31.12 19.12 8.93
N VAL A 439 -32.24 18.48 8.61
CA VAL A 439 -33.53 19.12 8.38
C VAL A 439 -34.35 19.04 9.66
N GLU A 440 -34.63 20.18 10.26
CA GLU A 440 -35.45 20.24 11.46
C GLU A 440 -36.93 20.02 11.13
N LYS A 441 -37.69 19.47 12.09
CA LYS A 441 -39.15 19.30 11.94
C LYS A 441 -39.91 20.62 11.74
N SER A 442 -39.32 21.74 12.16
CA SER A 442 -39.82 23.11 11.93
C SER A 442 -39.77 23.51 10.45
N GLN A 443 -38.75 23.05 9.73
CA GLN A 443 -38.54 23.30 8.30
C GLN A 443 -39.31 22.30 7.44
N ASP A 444 -39.45 21.08 7.94
CA ASP A 444 -40.04 19.98 7.21
C ASP A 444 -40.62 18.92 8.16
N ARG A 445 -41.95 18.92 8.28
CA ARG A 445 -42.67 18.01 9.19
C ARG A 445 -42.59 16.55 8.76
N THR A 446 -42.28 16.25 7.50
CA THR A 446 -42.21 14.88 6.99
C THR A 446 -40.79 14.31 6.97
N ALA A 447 -39.79 15.08 7.41
CA ALA A 447 -38.41 14.62 7.47
C ALA A 447 -38.18 13.53 8.53
N PRO A 448 -37.22 12.60 8.32
CA PRO A 448 -36.77 11.67 9.34
C PRO A 448 -36.37 12.39 10.63
N HIS A 449 -36.39 11.71 11.77
CA HIS A 449 -35.97 12.31 13.04
C HIS A 449 -34.52 12.84 12.95
N PRO A 450 -34.19 14.03 13.52
CA PRO A 450 -32.84 14.61 13.44
C PRO A 450 -31.71 13.66 13.86
N GLU A 451 -31.92 12.85 14.90
CA GLU A 451 -30.95 11.83 15.33
C GLU A 451 -30.70 10.74 14.27
N ILE A 452 -31.75 10.30 13.56
CA ILE A 452 -31.61 9.34 12.44
C ILE A 452 -30.80 9.98 11.31
N GLN A 453 -31.08 11.24 10.96
CA GLN A 453 -30.33 11.99 9.95
C GLN A 453 -28.85 12.13 10.34
N TYR A 454 -28.57 12.46 11.60
CA TYR A 454 -27.22 12.58 12.15
C TYR A 454 -26.42 11.27 12.05
N HIS A 455 -27.06 10.13 12.30
CA HIS A 455 -26.42 8.82 12.16
C HIS A 455 -26.34 8.34 10.71
N ALA A 456 -27.34 8.65 9.87
CA ALA A 456 -27.35 8.34 8.43
C ALA A 456 -26.13 8.95 7.73
N ALA A 457 -25.82 10.22 8.01
CA ALA A 457 -24.63 10.90 7.49
C ALA A 457 -23.30 10.24 7.89
N ARG A 458 -23.31 9.40 8.94
CA ARG A 458 -22.14 8.70 9.50
C ARG A 458 -22.08 7.22 9.14
N ILE A 459 -23.02 6.68 8.37
CA ILE A 459 -22.96 5.32 7.85
C ILE A 459 -21.64 5.15 7.07
N ARG A 460 -21.06 3.95 7.13
CA ARG A 460 -19.82 3.62 6.40
C ARG A 460 -19.99 3.78 4.88
N THR A 461 -18.89 4.05 4.17
CA THR A 461 -18.85 4.16 2.70
C THR A 461 -18.48 2.85 2.01
N ASP A 462 -18.25 1.79 2.79
CA ASP A 462 -17.82 0.49 2.30
C ASP A 462 -18.82 -0.10 1.29
N MET A 463 -18.35 -0.84 0.29
CA MET A 463 -19.22 -1.52 -0.69
C MET A 463 -19.70 -2.90 -0.18
N ASP A 464 -19.99 -3.01 1.12
CA ASP A 464 -20.56 -4.21 1.75
C ASP A 464 -22.10 -4.17 1.73
N GLN A 465 -22.75 -5.18 2.30
CA GLN A 465 -24.22 -5.24 2.32
C GLN A 465 -24.82 -4.13 3.19
N PHE A 466 -25.76 -3.37 2.62
CA PHE A 466 -26.60 -2.41 3.37
C PHE A 466 -27.92 -3.06 3.82
N SER A 467 -28.43 -2.66 4.99
CA SER A 467 -29.76 -3.06 5.47
C SER A 467 -30.88 -2.17 4.92
N ASP A 468 -32.13 -2.63 4.99
CA ASP A 468 -33.28 -1.83 4.59
C ASP A 468 -33.38 -0.53 5.39
N LEU A 469 -33.04 -0.55 6.68
CA LEU A 469 -32.99 0.66 7.51
C LEU A 469 -31.94 1.66 7.01
N GLU A 470 -30.74 1.18 6.66
CA GLU A 470 -29.67 2.03 6.12
C GLU A 470 -30.08 2.65 4.77
N VAL A 471 -30.73 1.87 3.91
CA VAL A 471 -31.27 2.31 2.61
C VAL A 471 -32.32 3.41 2.81
N ARG A 472 -33.35 3.15 3.63
CA ARG A 472 -34.43 4.11 3.90
C ARG A 472 -33.90 5.40 4.50
N ALA A 473 -33.02 5.30 5.49
CA ALA A 473 -32.47 6.46 6.18
C ALA A 473 -31.67 7.37 5.24
N LEU A 474 -30.83 6.81 4.36
CA LEU A 474 -30.02 7.60 3.43
C LEU A 474 -30.84 8.24 2.31
N VAL A 475 -31.79 7.50 1.74
CA VAL A 475 -32.64 7.97 0.65
C VAL A 475 -33.57 9.08 1.13
N GLN A 476 -34.29 8.87 2.24
CA GLN A 476 -35.18 9.90 2.79
C GLN A 476 -34.40 11.13 3.26
N HIS A 477 -33.20 10.93 3.82
CA HIS A 477 -32.31 12.03 4.20
C HIS A 477 -31.89 12.87 2.99
N GLY A 478 -31.43 12.23 1.91
CA GLY A 478 -31.08 12.92 0.66
C GLY A 478 -32.25 13.69 0.05
N TYR A 479 -33.43 13.09 0.04
CA TYR A 479 -34.66 13.74 -0.42
C TYR A 479 -34.97 15.01 0.37
N CYS A 480 -34.96 14.93 1.71
CA CYS A 480 -35.25 16.04 2.60
C CYS A 480 -34.21 17.16 2.51
N VAL A 481 -32.92 16.83 2.44
CA VAL A 481 -31.85 17.83 2.28
C VAL A 481 -31.98 18.56 0.94
N ALA A 482 -32.23 17.84 -0.15
CA ALA A 482 -32.47 18.45 -1.46
C ALA A 482 -33.69 19.39 -1.43
N ARG A 483 -34.78 18.95 -0.80
CA ARG A 483 -35.98 19.76 -0.58
C ARG A 483 -35.70 21.04 0.19
N LYS A 484 -34.95 20.96 1.30
CA LYS A 484 -34.53 22.13 2.08
C LYS A 484 -33.66 23.08 1.25
N GLY A 485 -32.68 22.57 0.53
CA GLY A 485 -31.75 23.36 -0.29
C GLY A 485 -32.46 24.12 -1.41
N CYS A 486 -33.34 23.44 -2.16
CA CYS A 486 -34.10 24.07 -3.23
C CYS A 486 -35.11 25.12 -2.70
N ARG A 487 -35.69 24.92 -1.50
CA ARG A 487 -36.57 25.94 -0.88
C ARG A 487 -35.84 27.23 -0.55
N ARG A 488 -34.58 27.13 -0.10
CA ARG A 488 -33.75 28.30 0.23
C ARG A 488 -33.34 29.11 -1.00
N HIS A 489 -33.33 28.49 -2.18
CA HIS A 489 -32.92 29.09 -3.45
C HIS A 489 -34.01 28.97 -4.53
N SER A 490 -35.26 29.25 -4.16
CA SER A 490 -36.41 29.19 -5.08
C SER A 490 -36.25 30.07 -6.33
N GLU A 491 -35.42 31.11 -6.23
CA GLU A 491 -35.11 32.06 -7.30
C GLU A 491 -34.39 31.40 -8.49
N ILE A 492 -33.62 30.34 -8.24
CA ILE A 492 -32.89 29.57 -9.28
C ILE A 492 -33.83 28.59 -9.98
N PHE A 493 -34.75 27.96 -9.25
CA PHE A 493 -35.51 26.82 -9.76
C PHE A 493 -36.93 27.16 -10.21
N LYS A 494 -37.53 28.28 -9.75
CA LYS A 494 -38.86 28.78 -10.17
C LYS A 494 -39.95 27.70 -10.30
N THR A 495 -39.95 26.71 -9.41
CA THR A 495 -40.88 25.57 -9.46
C THR A 495 -41.54 25.36 -8.10
N ASP A 496 -42.79 24.90 -8.10
CA ASP A 496 -43.51 24.55 -6.87
C ASP A 496 -42.88 23.31 -6.24
N ILE A 497 -42.36 23.46 -5.02
CA ILE A 497 -41.63 22.40 -4.33
C ILE A 497 -42.61 21.46 -3.61
N PRO A 498 -42.55 20.13 -3.84
CA PRO A 498 -43.49 19.19 -3.24
C PRO A 498 -43.43 19.17 -1.71
N MET A 499 -44.62 19.04 -1.07
CA MET A 499 -44.76 18.95 0.40
C MET A 499 -45.07 17.53 0.90
N GLN A 500 -45.05 16.53 0.03
CA GLN A 500 -45.38 15.15 0.38
C GLN A 500 -44.36 14.49 1.32
N ALA A 501 -44.70 13.30 1.83
CA ALA A 501 -43.75 12.49 2.57
C ALA A 501 -42.55 12.10 1.67
N PRO A 502 -41.32 12.00 2.22
CA PRO A 502 -40.18 11.55 1.43
C PRO A 502 -40.43 10.14 0.91
N TRP A 503 -40.04 9.90 -0.34
CA TRP A 503 -40.22 8.61 -1.01
C TRP A 503 -39.43 7.49 -0.29
N ASP A 504 -40.03 6.31 -0.25
CA ASP A 504 -39.48 5.11 0.40
C ASP A 504 -39.27 3.99 -0.63
N PRO A 505 -38.01 3.67 -1.00
CA PRO A 505 -37.71 2.68 -2.03
C PRO A 505 -38.09 1.25 -1.62
N ILE A 506 -38.11 0.93 -0.32
CA ILE A 506 -38.39 -0.42 0.16
C ILE A 506 -39.89 -0.72 0.07
N VAL A 507 -40.72 0.27 0.39
CA VAL A 507 -42.19 0.18 0.26
C VAL A 507 -42.59 0.14 -1.21
N ALA A 508 -41.97 0.99 -2.04
CA ALA A 508 -42.22 1.03 -3.48
C ALA A 508 -41.94 -0.31 -4.18
N ALA A 509 -40.82 -0.96 -3.84
CA ALA A 509 -40.48 -2.29 -4.38
C ALA A 509 -41.51 -3.39 -4.02
N SER A 510 -42.16 -3.29 -2.85
CA SER A 510 -43.16 -4.26 -2.39
C SER A 510 -44.49 -4.18 -3.14
N ASN A 511 -44.90 -2.98 -3.58
CA ASN A 511 -46.15 -2.78 -4.31
C ASN A 511 -46.17 -3.47 -5.69
N ASN A 512 -45.00 -3.90 -6.20
CA ASN A 512 -44.85 -4.66 -7.44
C ASN A 512 -44.98 -6.19 -7.30
N GLY A 513 -45.60 -6.69 -6.22
CA GLY A 513 -46.09 -8.08 -6.16
C GLY A 513 -45.69 -8.94 -4.96
N GLN A 514 -45.29 -8.37 -3.81
CA GLN A 514 -45.21 -9.13 -2.55
C GLN A 514 -46.10 -8.49 -1.47
N PRO A 515 -46.91 -9.29 -0.74
CA PRO A 515 -47.76 -8.76 0.34
C PRO A 515 -46.90 -8.28 1.51
N LEU A 516 -47.25 -7.10 2.03
CA LEU A 516 -46.52 -6.37 3.05
C LEU A 516 -46.91 -6.87 4.47
N ASP A 517 -45.98 -7.52 5.17
CA ASP A 517 -45.91 -7.39 6.63
C ASP A 517 -45.13 -6.10 6.90
N SER A 518 -45.82 -4.95 6.99
CA SER A 518 -45.19 -3.66 7.33
C SER A 518 -44.75 -3.67 8.81
N VAL A 519 -43.59 -4.27 9.08
CA VAL A 519 -42.98 -4.35 10.42
C VAL A 519 -41.92 -3.26 10.62
N LEU A 520 -41.52 -2.53 9.57
CA LEU A 520 -40.48 -1.50 9.69
C LEU A 520 -41.06 -0.17 10.21
N PRO A 521 -40.57 0.36 11.34
CA PRO A 521 -41.06 1.61 11.93
C PRO A 521 -40.81 2.84 11.04
N ASP A 522 -41.65 3.86 11.22
CA ASP A 522 -41.54 5.17 10.56
C ASP A 522 -40.31 5.93 11.07
N LEU A 523 -39.49 6.45 10.16
CA LEU A 523 -38.28 7.21 10.51
C LEU A 523 -38.60 8.59 11.12
N ASN A 524 -39.83 9.10 10.98
CA ASN A 524 -40.26 10.35 11.59
C ASN A 524 -40.78 10.17 13.03
N ASP A 525 -41.15 8.94 13.43
CA ASP A 525 -41.73 8.67 14.74
C ASP A 525 -40.72 8.92 15.89
N VAL A 526 -41.15 9.72 16.86
CA VAL A 526 -40.31 10.14 18.00
C VAL A 526 -40.08 8.98 18.97
N ASN A 527 -41.02 8.05 19.08
CA ASN A 527 -40.93 6.94 20.04
C ASN A 527 -39.88 5.90 19.61
N THR A 528 -39.78 5.65 18.30
CA THR A 528 -38.86 4.67 17.72
C THR A 528 -37.51 5.26 17.31
N ALA A 529 -37.41 6.59 17.16
CA ALA A 529 -36.21 7.29 16.71
C ALA A 529 -34.93 6.90 17.47
N THR A 530 -34.97 6.83 18.80
CA THR A 530 -33.78 6.49 19.62
C THR A 530 -33.28 5.08 19.35
N SER A 531 -34.18 4.11 19.18
CA SER A 531 -33.81 2.71 18.88
C SER A 531 -33.18 2.60 17.51
N LEU A 532 -33.78 3.22 16.50
CA LEU A 532 -33.30 3.21 15.11
C LEU A 532 -31.97 3.95 14.98
N ALA A 533 -31.82 5.09 15.67
CA ALA A 533 -30.57 5.83 15.73
C ALA A 533 -29.42 4.98 16.31
N ARG A 534 -29.70 4.20 17.36
CA ARG A 534 -28.71 3.31 17.98
C ARG A 534 -28.31 2.15 17.05
N GLU A 535 -29.23 1.62 16.25
CA GLU A 535 -28.92 0.63 15.23
C GLU A 535 -28.03 1.23 14.13
N LEU A 536 -28.39 2.40 13.60
CA LEU A 536 -27.59 3.15 12.62
C LEU A 536 -26.23 3.61 13.16
N GLN A 537 -26.10 3.83 14.47
CA GLN A 537 -24.81 4.12 15.09
C GLN A 537 -23.82 2.96 14.89
N GLY A 538 -24.29 1.71 14.94
CA GLY A 538 -23.49 0.51 14.67
C GLY A 538 -23.04 0.42 13.20
N SER A 539 -23.86 0.90 12.26
CA SER A 539 -23.58 0.96 10.82
C SER A 539 -22.38 1.82 10.43
N SER A 540 -21.92 2.64 11.37
CA SER A 540 -20.82 3.57 11.20
C SER A 540 -19.43 2.91 11.28
N GLN A 541 -19.34 1.66 11.77
CA GLN A 541 -18.11 0.88 11.89
C GLN A 541 -17.86 0.01 10.65
N ARG A 542 -16.60 -0.04 10.19
CA ARG A 542 -16.21 -0.89 9.05
C ARG A 542 -16.15 -2.36 9.49
N ARG A 543 -16.88 -3.22 8.78
CA ARG A 543 -16.91 -4.66 9.03
C ARG A 543 -15.77 -5.36 8.31
N VAL A 544 -14.56 -5.38 8.90
CA VAL A 544 -13.35 -5.91 8.22
C VAL A 544 -13.24 -7.44 8.29
N TRP A 545 -13.60 -8.05 9.42
CA TRP A 545 -13.37 -9.48 9.69
C TRP A 545 -14.59 -10.38 9.44
N SER A 546 -15.79 -9.83 9.25
CA SER A 546 -17.02 -10.61 9.01
C SER A 546 -17.14 -11.12 7.56
N THR A 547 -16.03 -11.20 6.83
CA THR A 547 -16.00 -11.16 5.36
C THR A 547 -15.59 -12.49 4.71
N LEU A 548 -14.99 -13.42 5.47
CA LEU A 548 -14.39 -14.63 4.93
C LEU A 548 -15.42 -15.75 4.65
N LEU A 549 -16.50 -15.83 5.42
CA LEU A 549 -17.50 -16.90 5.31
C LEU A 549 -18.90 -16.32 5.13
N SER A 550 -19.57 -16.72 4.04
CA SER A 550 -20.99 -16.45 3.78
C SER A 550 -21.60 -17.68 3.13
N PHE A 551 -22.72 -18.18 3.69
CA PHE A 551 -23.45 -19.33 3.13
C PHE A 551 -24.04 -19.05 1.74
N ARG A 552 -24.15 -17.78 1.34
CA ARG A 552 -24.67 -17.36 0.03
C ARG A 552 -23.58 -17.28 -1.04
N ASP A 553 -22.34 -17.65 -0.73
CA ASP A 553 -21.20 -17.47 -1.63
C ASP A 553 -20.33 -18.73 -1.76
N TRP A 554 -20.14 -19.20 -3.00
CA TRP A 554 -19.43 -20.46 -3.28
C TRP A 554 -18.00 -20.53 -2.72
N PRO A 555 -17.16 -19.47 -2.70
CA PRO A 555 -15.79 -19.58 -2.22
C PRO A 555 -15.74 -19.95 -0.73
N SER A 556 -16.77 -19.59 0.04
CA SER A 556 -16.84 -19.92 1.48
C SER A 556 -16.93 -21.42 1.73
N TYR A 557 -17.49 -22.19 0.79
CA TYR A 557 -17.51 -23.65 0.85
C TYR A 557 -16.14 -24.29 0.59
N ILE A 558 -15.18 -23.52 0.05
CA ILE A 558 -13.76 -23.94 -0.07
C ILE A 558 -12.96 -23.44 1.14
N TRP A 559 -13.15 -22.18 1.53
CA TRP A 559 -12.44 -21.59 2.66
C TRP A 559 -12.79 -22.27 3.99
N GLY A 560 -14.04 -22.68 4.19
CA GLY A 560 -14.48 -23.38 5.41
C GLY A 560 -13.65 -24.62 5.71
N PRO A 561 -13.64 -25.64 4.81
CA PRO A 561 -12.80 -26.83 4.98
C PRO A 561 -11.31 -26.52 5.11
N LEU A 562 -10.78 -25.59 4.30
CA LEU A 562 -9.35 -25.23 4.36
C LEU A 562 -8.97 -24.64 5.73
N MET A 563 -9.81 -23.76 6.28
CA MET A 563 -9.60 -23.17 7.60
C MET A 563 -9.70 -24.22 8.71
N VAL A 564 -10.59 -25.21 8.59
CA VAL A 564 -10.65 -26.36 9.52
C VAL A 564 -9.36 -27.18 9.43
N CYS A 565 -8.90 -27.50 8.23
CA CYS A 565 -7.62 -28.20 8.04
C CYS A 565 -6.45 -27.42 8.65
N LEU A 566 -6.38 -26.10 8.46
CA LEU A 566 -5.34 -25.26 9.02
C LEU A 566 -5.42 -25.20 10.55
N ALA A 567 -6.62 -25.05 11.10
CA ALA A 567 -6.87 -25.00 12.54
C ALA A 567 -6.54 -26.32 13.26
N LEU A 568 -6.65 -27.46 12.56
CA LEU A 568 -6.22 -28.76 13.08
C LEU A 568 -4.72 -29.01 12.86
N TYR A 569 -4.20 -28.61 11.71
CA TYR A 569 -2.80 -28.84 11.34
C TYR A 569 -1.82 -28.01 12.17
N LEU A 570 -2.12 -26.73 12.43
CA LEU A 570 -1.18 -25.84 13.12
C LEU A 570 -0.89 -26.29 14.56
N PRO A 571 -1.90 -26.60 15.41
CA PRO A 571 -1.65 -27.14 16.74
C PRO A 571 -1.00 -28.52 16.70
N TYR A 572 -1.38 -29.38 15.75
CA TYR A 572 -0.74 -30.69 15.57
C TYR A 572 0.74 -30.57 15.21
N SER A 573 1.09 -29.66 14.30
CA SER A 573 2.47 -29.40 13.89
C SER A 573 3.29 -28.84 15.05
N ILE A 574 2.74 -27.90 15.82
CA ILE A 574 3.38 -27.35 17.03
C ILE A 574 3.58 -28.46 18.06
N TYR A 575 2.57 -29.30 18.29
CA TYR A 575 2.66 -30.43 19.20
C TYR A 575 3.76 -31.42 18.77
N LYS A 576 3.79 -31.79 17.49
CA LYS A 576 4.79 -32.71 16.93
C LYS A 576 6.20 -32.12 17.02
N MET A 577 6.36 -30.84 16.73
CA MET A 577 7.64 -30.14 16.88
C MET A 577 8.10 -30.11 18.34
N ASN A 578 7.20 -29.84 19.29
CA ASN A 578 7.49 -29.92 20.73
C ASN A 578 7.81 -31.34 21.19
N GLN A 579 7.15 -32.36 20.63
CA GLN A 579 7.43 -33.76 20.93
C GLN A 579 8.83 -34.15 20.45
N HIS A 580 9.21 -33.75 19.24
CA HIS A 580 10.58 -33.97 18.73
C HIS A 580 11.62 -33.25 19.57
N ALA A 581 11.39 -31.99 19.96
CA ALA A 581 12.28 -31.26 20.85
C ALA A 581 12.43 -31.94 22.22
N ARG A 582 11.33 -32.44 22.80
CA ARG A 582 11.36 -33.20 24.07
C ARG A 582 12.13 -34.52 23.93
N GLN A 583 11.90 -35.27 22.86
CA GLN A 583 12.60 -36.53 22.61
C GLN A 583 14.11 -36.31 22.46
N GLN A 584 14.51 -35.28 21.70
CA GLN A 584 15.91 -34.89 21.56
C GLN A 584 16.52 -34.49 22.91
N GLY A 585 15.80 -33.71 23.73
CA GLY A 585 16.26 -33.34 25.07
C GLY A 585 16.43 -34.53 26.03
N VAL A 586 15.56 -35.54 25.96
CA VAL A 586 15.70 -36.77 26.77
C VAL A 586 16.87 -37.63 26.31
N VAL A 587 17.11 -37.74 25.00
CA VAL A 587 18.29 -38.47 24.48
C VAL A 587 19.58 -37.75 24.89
N LEU A 588 19.61 -36.42 24.79
CA LEU A 588 20.76 -35.62 25.18
C LEU A 588 21.07 -35.76 26.68
N SER A 589 20.04 -35.75 27.54
CA SER A 589 20.21 -35.90 28.98
C SER A 589 20.59 -37.32 29.40
N ALA A 590 20.07 -38.34 28.71
CA ALA A 590 20.48 -39.73 28.92
C ALA A 590 21.94 -39.97 28.53
N LEU A 591 22.39 -39.38 27.40
CA LEU A 591 23.79 -39.43 26.98
C LEU A 591 24.70 -38.73 28.01
N ALA A 592 24.29 -37.55 28.51
CA ALA A 592 25.02 -36.82 29.54
C ALA A 592 25.17 -37.63 30.86
N GLN A 593 24.14 -38.38 31.27
CA GLN A 593 24.18 -39.21 32.47
C GLN A 593 25.05 -40.48 32.30
N SER A 594 25.13 -41.02 31.08
CA SER A 594 25.85 -42.28 30.82
C SER A 594 27.38 -42.14 30.82
N SER A 595 27.90 -40.94 30.53
CA SER A 595 29.34 -40.68 30.61
C SER A 595 29.59 -39.20 30.95
N PRO A 596 30.29 -38.90 32.07
CA PRO A 596 30.54 -37.55 32.55
C PRO A 596 31.20 -36.62 31.51
N ILE A 597 31.94 -37.18 30.55
CA ILE A 597 32.60 -36.42 29.48
C ILE A 597 31.57 -35.68 28.60
N TYR A 598 30.42 -36.31 28.30
CA TYR A 598 29.37 -35.66 27.50
C TYR A 598 28.65 -34.59 28.31
N GLY A 599 28.48 -34.82 29.62
CA GLY A 599 28.00 -33.79 30.54
C GLY A 599 28.88 -32.53 30.48
N LYS A 600 30.20 -32.71 30.52
CA LYS A 600 31.16 -31.58 30.44
C LYS A 600 31.15 -30.89 29.07
N VAL A 601 31.03 -31.63 27.95
CA VAL A 601 30.89 -31.02 26.62
C VAL A 601 29.60 -30.20 26.51
N ILE A 602 28.46 -30.72 27.01
CA ILE A 602 27.17 -30.00 27.00
C ILE A 602 27.25 -28.74 27.88
N GLU A 603 27.84 -28.84 29.07
CA GLU A 603 28.09 -27.69 29.96
C GLU A 603 28.90 -26.60 29.24
N LEU A 604 29.99 -26.98 28.58
CA LEU A 604 30.84 -26.05 27.81
C LEU A 604 30.11 -25.45 26.59
N MET A 605 29.17 -26.17 25.98
CA MET A 605 28.35 -25.65 24.89
C MET A 605 27.28 -24.66 25.36
N ASP A 606 26.72 -24.86 26.55
CA ASP A 606 25.64 -24.02 27.10
C ASP A 606 26.17 -22.77 27.83
N GLN A 607 27.27 -22.91 28.57
CA GLN A 607 27.83 -21.85 29.42
C GLN A 607 29.00 -21.08 28.79
N GLY A 608 29.55 -21.56 27.67
CA GLY A 608 30.74 -20.98 27.02
C GLY A 608 32.06 -21.57 27.55
N PRO A 609 33.22 -20.94 27.25
CA PRO A 609 34.52 -21.38 27.74
C PRO A 609 34.56 -21.43 29.28
N ALA A 610 35.35 -22.36 29.84
CA ALA A 610 35.52 -22.45 31.29
C ALA A 610 36.08 -21.14 31.89
N GLY A 611 35.58 -20.73 33.05
CA GLY A 611 36.06 -19.55 33.78
C GLY A 611 37.52 -19.71 34.27
N PRO A 612 38.15 -18.63 34.78
CA PRO A 612 39.56 -18.66 35.17
C PRO A 612 39.84 -19.68 36.27
N LEU A 613 40.73 -20.64 35.97
CA LEU A 613 41.15 -21.68 36.91
C LEU A 613 42.07 -21.11 38.02
N PRO A 614 42.00 -21.64 39.25
CA PRO A 614 42.86 -21.19 40.35
C PRO A 614 44.33 -21.57 40.10
N SER A 615 45.26 -20.77 40.63
CA SER A 615 46.69 -21.06 40.56
C SER A 615 47.06 -22.23 41.47
N VAL A 616 47.94 -23.10 40.99
CA VAL A 616 48.40 -24.29 41.69
C VAL A 616 49.52 -23.93 42.68
N GLU A 617 49.45 -24.44 43.92
CA GLU A 617 50.55 -24.35 44.88
C GLU A 617 51.61 -25.41 44.59
N TYR A 618 52.89 -25.05 44.60
CA TYR A 618 54.00 -25.93 44.23
C TYR A 618 55.27 -25.73 45.07
N GLU A 619 56.09 -26.77 45.12
CA GLU A 619 57.44 -26.78 45.72
C GLU A 619 58.52 -26.62 44.63
N VAL A 620 59.55 -25.79 44.87
CA VAL A 620 60.66 -25.64 43.92
C VAL A 620 61.75 -26.67 44.23
N VAL A 621 62.09 -27.50 43.25
CA VAL A 621 63.06 -28.60 43.40
C VAL A 621 64.20 -28.51 42.38
N THR A 622 65.35 -29.10 42.70
CA THR A 622 66.55 -29.09 41.85
C THR A 622 66.59 -30.22 40.82
N ALA A 623 65.84 -31.30 41.03
CA ALA A 623 65.74 -32.44 40.12
C ALA A 623 64.34 -33.06 40.22
N ILE A 624 63.83 -33.54 39.08
CA ILE A 624 62.59 -34.31 38.94
C ILE A 624 62.96 -35.61 38.22
N ASP A 625 62.67 -36.75 38.85
CA ASP A 625 62.90 -38.08 38.28
C ASP A 625 61.87 -38.39 37.17
N ASP A 626 62.20 -39.34 36.29
CA ASP A 626 61.26 -39.80 35.27
C ASP A 626 60.06 -40.53 35.91
N ALA A 627 58.90 -40.45 35.26
CA ALA A 627 57.68 -41.08 35.76
C ALA A 627 57.73 -42.60 35.59
N ASP A 628 57.49 -43.33 36.69
CA ASP A 628 57.34 -44.79 36.69
C ASP A 628 55.86 -45.16 36.89
N TYR A 629 55.28 -45.77 35.87
CA TYR A 629 53.89 -46.24 35.87
C TYR A 629 53.75 -47.74 36.19
N THR A 630 54.85 -48.44 36.52
CA THR A 630 54.78 -49.86 36.89
C THR A 630 53.90 -50.06 38.13
N GLY A 631 53.00 -51.04 38.09
CA GLY A 631 51.98 -51.25 39.13
C GLY A 631 50.69 -50.45 38.95
N PHE A 632 50.54 -49.68 37.86
CA PHE A 632 49.30 -48.97 37.53
C PHE A 632 48.84 -49.28 36.11
N GLU A 633 47.53 -49.51 35.95
CA GLU A 633 46.87 -49.68 34.66
C GLU A 633 45.93 -48.50 34.41
N ILE A 634 46.06 -47.84 33.26
CA ILE A 634 45.15 -46.77 32.84
C ILE A 634 44.10 -47.37 31.92
N ILE A 635 42.90 -47.53 32.46
CA ILE A 635 41.78 -48.22 31.83
C ILE A 635 41.15 -47.35 30.73
N SER A 636 41.04 -46.04 30.98
CA SER A 636 40.46 -45.10 30.03
C SER A 636 41.07 -43.71 30.15
N ASP A 637 41.33 -43.10 29.00
CA ASP A 637 41.75 -41.70 28.86
C ASP A 637 40.71 -40.95 28.01
N SER A 638 40.18 -39.86 28.54
CA SER A 638 39.24 -38.99 27.81
C SER A 638 39.60 -37.53 28.02
N ARG A 639 39.75 -36.79 26.92
CA ARG A 639 40.25 -35.42 26.94
C ARG A 639 39.35 -34.48 26.16
N ILE A 640 39.14 -33.29 26.69
CA ILE A 640 38.50 -32.16 26.01
C ILE A 640 39.51 -31.02 25.99
N TYR A 641 39.76 -30.49 24.81
CA TYR A 641 40.56 -29.30 24.58
C TYR A 641 39.64 -28.19 24.08
N ASP A 642 39.54 -27.10 24.83
CA ASP A 642 38.75 -25.93 24.44
C ASP A 642 39.65 -24.84 23.87
N LEU A 643 39.57 -24.63 22.55
CA LEU A 643 40.32 -23.62 21.81
C LEU A 643 39.48 -22.36 21.52
N ARG A 644 38.23 -22.27 22.00
CA ARG A 644 37.33 -21.13 21.71
C ARG A 644 37.86 -19.79 22.17
N GLY A 645 38.56 -19.77 23.31
CA GLY A 645 39.19 -18.56 23.88
C GLY A 645 40.60 -18.26 23.36
N TRP A 646 41.08 -18.98 22.33
CA TRP A 646 42.43 -18.84 21.82
C TRP A 646 42.48 -17.91 20.60
N GLU A 647 43.09 -16.73 20.75
CA GLU A 647 43.39 -15.77 19.67
C GLU A 647 44.90 -15.52 19.55
N GLU A 648 45.42 -15.48 18.32
CA GLU A 648 46.84 -15.18 18.05
C GLU A 648 47.07 -13.66 18.07
N GLY A 649 47.94 -13.16 18.96
CA GLY A 649 48.47 -11.79 18.89
C GLY A 649 47.95 -10.76 19.90
N THR A 650 47.04 -11.11 20.82
CA THR A 650 46.71 -10.25 21.97
C THR A 650 47.63 -10.61 23.15
N ASN A 651 48.26 -9.59 23.75
CA ASN A 651 49.06 -9.75 24.99
C ASN A 651 48.20 -10.14 26.22
N GLU A 652 46.88 -10.26 26.05
CA GLU A 652 45.95 -10.79 27.05
C GLU A 652 45.76 -12.29 26.80
N GLN A 653 46.30 -13.07 27.75
CA GLN A 653 46.19 -14.51 27.97
C GLN A 653 45.00 -15.23 27.29
N GLY A 654 45.11 -15.59 26.01
CA GLY A 654 44.27 -16.64 25.40
C GLY A 654 44.66 -18.00 25.99
N GLU A 655 43.97 -18.45 27.03
CA GLU A 655 44.25 -19.71 27.74
C GLU A 655 43.48 -20.87 27.07
N VAL A 656 44.18 -21.84 26.51
CA VAL A 656 43.57 -23.11 26.07
C VAL A 656 43.25 -23.91 27.32
N THR A 657 42.01 -24.35 27.52
CA THR A 657 41.67 -25.20 28.66
C THR A 657 41.66 -26.67 28.26
N ALA A 658 42.19 -27.52 29.12
CA ALA A 658 42.24 -28.96 28.93
C ALA A 658 41.59 -29.67 30.11
N TYR A 659 40.51 -30.38 29.83
CA TYR A 659 39.86 -31.29 30.76
C TYR A 659 40.28 -32.72 30.44
N THR A 660 40.91 -33.40 31.38
CA THR A 660 41.36 -34.79 31.25
C THR A 660 40.71 -35.66 32.31
N ARG A 661 40.10 -36.77 31.88
CA ARG A 661 39.48 -37.78 32.73
C ARG A 661 40.24 -39.09 32.57
N LEU A 662 40.87 -39.54 33.66
CA LEU A 662 41.63 -40.78 33.71
C LEU A 662 40.94 -41.77 34.66
N ARG A 663 40.84 -43.04 34.24
CA ARG A 663 40.47 -44.12 35.14
C ARG A 663 41.70 -44.99 35.37
N ILE A 664 42.23 -44.97 36.58
CA ILE A 664 43.47 -45.64 36.95
C ILE A 664 43.17 -46.76 37.94
N ARG A 665 43.74 -47.94 37.70
CA ARG A 665 43.66 -49.11 38.59
C ARG A 665 45.05 -49.47 39.09
N ARG A 666 45.14 -49.78 40.38
CA ARG A 666 46.38 -50.29 40.98
C ARG A 666 46.49 -51.80 40.77
N ARG A 667 47.64 -52.29 40.33
CA ARG A 667 47.93 -53.70 40.04
C ARG A 667 49.03 -54.24 40.97
N GLU A 668 49.01 -55.55 41.20
CA GLU A 668 49.99 -56.23 42.08
C GLU A 668 51.42 -56.28 41.50
N GLU A 669 51.58 -55.91 40.23
CA GLU A 669 52.83 -56.00 39.46
C GLU A 669 54.00 -55.22 40.10
N ASN A 670 53.71 -54.15 40.84
CA ASN A 670 54.70 -53.44 41.67
C ASN A 670 54.05 -52.85 42.94
N MET A 671 54.05 -53.63 44.04
CA MET A 671 53.41 -53.22 45.30
C MET A 671 54.09 -52.03 46.01
N HIS A 672 55.37 -51.76 45.71
CA HIS A 672 56.16 -50.70 46.36
C HIS A 672 55.94 -49.33 45.72
N ASN A 673 55.51 -49.27 44.45
CA ASN A 673 55.14 -48.02 43.81
C ASN A 673 53.72 -47.62 44.24
N THR A 674 53.62 -46.59 45.07
CA THR A 674 52.35 -46.03 45.54
C THR A 674 52.06 -44.66 44.95
N HIS A 675 52.91 -44.13 44.08
CA HIS A 675 52.82 -42.77 43.57
C HIS A 675 52.63 -42.77 42.06
N VAL A 676 51.61 -42.07 41.59
CA VAL A 676 51.42 -41.79 40.16
C VAL A 676 51.92 -40.38 39.89
N ARG A 677 52.93 -40.26 39.04
CA ARG A 677 53.55 -38.97 38.67
C ARG A 677 53.19 -38.59 37.24
N LEU A 678 52.71 -37.37 37.05
CA LEU A 678 52.48 -36.78 35.73
C LEU A 678 53.48 -35.64 35.51
N ILE A 679 54.26 -35.72 34.44
CA ILE A 679 55.31 -34.75 34.14
C ILE A 679 54.89 -33.90 32.94
N TYR A 680 55.04 -32.59 33.09
CA TYR A 680 54.73 -31.60 32.06
C TYR A 680 55.94 -30.69 31.84
N GLU A 681 56.35 -30.49 30.59
CA GLU A 681 57.34 -29.48 30.24
C GLU A 681 56.65 -28.29 29.57
N THR A 682 56.90 -27.08 30.07
CA THR A 682 56.25 -25.88 29.58
C THR A 682 57.05 -24.62 29.90
N ASN A 683 56.79 -23.52 29.19
CA ASN A 683 57.41 -22.22 29.47
C ASN A 683 56.65 -21.40 30.54
N ALA A 684 55.55 -21.94 31.09
CA ALA A 684 54.82 -21.31 32.20
C ALA A 684 55.63 -21.40 33.49
N ASP A 685 55.84 -20.24 34.11
CA ASP A 685 56.35 -20.13 35.47
C ASP A 685 55.26 -20.38 36.52
N THR A 686 53.96 -20.26 36.16
CA THR A 686 52.81 -20.64 37.00
C THR A 686 51.81 -21.50 36.25
N LEU A 687 51.27 -22.56 36.90
CA LEU A 687 50.17 -23.36 36.38
C LEU A 687 48.85 -23.03 37.08
N ARG A 688 47.74 -23.11 36.33
CA ARG A 688 46.38 -22.96 36.84
C ARG A 688 45.60 -24.24 36.57
N GLY A 689 44.88 -24.72 37.57
CA GLY A 689 44.06 -25.91 37.43
C GLY A 689 43.51 -26.50 38.70
N THR A 690 42.66 -27.50 38.53
CA THR A 690 42.03 -28.23 39.63
C THR A 690 42.10 -29.74 39.39
N ILE A 691 42.10 -30.49 40.49
CA ILE A 691 42.16 -31.95 40.48
C ILE A 691 41.02 -32.46 41.37
N GLN A 692 40.26 -33.42 40.86
CA GLN A 692 39.22 -34.13 41.60
C GLN A 692 39.40 -35.65 41.47
N PRO A 693 39.07 -36.43 42.52
CA PRO A 693 38.63 -36.00 43.85
C PRO A 693 39.80 -35.52 44.73
N GLN A 694 39.58 -34.49 45.56
CA GLN A 694 40.58 -33.95 46.51
C GLN A 694 41.07 -34.94 47.59
N ARG A 695 40.53 -36.16 47.62
CA ARG A 695 40.96 -37.22 48.55
C ARG A 695 42.35 -37.76 48.23
N ILE A 696 42.80 -37.58 46.99
CA ILE A 696 44.16 -37.89 46.55
C ILE A 696 44.97 -36.64 46.83
N SER A 697 45.96 -36.71 47.72
CA SER A 697 46.76 -35.54 48.13
C SER A 697 47.75 -35.17 47.02
N PRO A 698 47.44 -34.19 46.15
CA PRO A 698 48.28 -33.88 45.01
C PRO A 698 49.40 -32.92 45.46
N LYS A 699 50.64 -33.24 45.12
CA LYS A 699 51.78 -32.37 45.38
C LYS A 699 52.41 -31.95 44.07
N TRP A 700 52.55 -30.65 43.87
CA TRP A 700 53.20 -30.12 42.70
C TRP A 700 54.65 -29.75 42.99
N LYS A 701 55.54 -30.13 42.09
CA LYS A 701 56.95 -29.75 42.12
C LYS A 701 57.32 -29.07 40.82
N ARG A 702 58.18 -28.05 40.89
CA ARG A 702 58.67 -27.30 39.73
C ARG A 702 60.19 -27.26 39.72
N MET A 703 60.76 -27.58 38.57
CA MET A 703 62.18 -27.48 38.26
C MET A 703 62.38 -26.54 37.06
N SER A 704 63.35 -25.63 37.13
CA SER A 704 63.73 -24.81 35.97
C SER A 704 64.72 -25.56 35.09
N LEU A 705 64.46 -25.62 33.78
CA LEU A 705 65.34 -26.22 32.77
C LEU A 705 66.27 -25.17 32.11
N GLY A 706 66.19 -23.91 32.54
CA GLY A 706 66.89 -22.78 31.91
C GLY A 706 66.17 -22.25 30.66
N LYS A 707 66.56 -21.04 30.21
CA LYS A 707 65.96 -20.32 29.05
C LYS A 707 64.43 -20.15 29.11
N GLY A 708 63.88 -19.99 30.33
CA GLY A 708 62.43 -19.82 30.52
C GLY A 708 61.60 -21.08 30.36
N ARG A 709 62.22 -22.27 30.31
CA ARG A 709 61.51 -23.57 30.34
C ARG A 709 61.45 -24.14 31.76
N TYR A 710 60.33 -24.74 32.10
CA TYR A 710 60.07 -25.37 33.39
C TYR A 710 59.57 -26.80 33.20
N ARG A 711 60.00 -27.69 34.09
CA ARG A 711 59.47 -29.04 34.24
C ARG A 711 58.61 -29.08 35.51
N TRP A 712 57.38 -29.53 35.36
CA TRP A 712 56.40 -29.65 36.42
C TRP A 712 56.09 -31.11 36.67
N GLU A 713 56.05 -31.52 37.93
CA GLU A 713 55.62 -32.84 38.37
C GLU A 713 54.38 -32.70 39.22
N LEU A 714 53.33 -33.43 38.85
CA LEU A 714 52.17 -33.70 39.69
C LEU A 714 52.36 -35.09 40.31
N ASP A 715 52.64 -35.12 41.61
CA ASP A 715 52.84 -36.32 42.41
C ASP A 715 51.55 -36.64 43.18
N MET A 716 50.95 -37.80 42.91
CA MET A 716 49.70 -38.25 43.50
C MET A 716 49.92 -39.53 44.31
N ASP A 717 49.59 -39.48 45.60
CA ASP A 717 49.70 -40.63 46.50
C ASP A 717 48.45 -41.54 46.42
N PHE A 718 48.66 -42.77 45.93
CA PHE A 718 47.67 -43.83 45.77
C PHE A 718 47.75 -44.90 46.88
N SER A 719 48.56 -44.70 47.94
CA SER A 719 48.76 -45.68 49.02
C SER A 719 47.45 -46.11 49.72
N ARG A 720 46.46 -45.22 49.78
CA ARG A 720 45.15 -45.44 50.43
C ARG A 720 44.12 -46.13 49.54
N ILE A 721 44.45 -46.39 48.26
CA ILE A 721 43.55 -47.01 47.29
C ILE A 721 43.79 -48.53 47.31
N PRO A 722 42.74 -49.35 47.50
CA PRO A 722 42.85 -50.80 47.46
C PRO A 722 43.40 -51.32 46.12
N MET A 723 44.00 -52.51 46.13
CA MET A 723 44.39 -53.20 44.89
C MET A 723 43.16 -53.53 44.04
N ASP A 724 43.32 -53.46 42.72
CA ASP A 724 42.27 -53.68 41.71
C ASP A 724 41.06 -52.73 41.77
N ASP A 725 41.09 -51.73 42.66
CA ASP A 725 40.05 -50.70 42.72
C ASP A 725 40.30 -49.60 41.68
N ASP A 726 39.21 -49.08 41.11
CA ASP A 726 39.25 -48.08 40.05
C ASP A 726 39.09 -46.69 40.63
N VAL A 727 40.03 -45.82 40.31
CA VAL A 727 39.96 -44.41 40.70
C VAL A 727 39.84 -43.54 39.48
N GLU A 728 38.81 -42.70 39.51
CA GLU A 728 38.54 -41.72 38.49
C GLU A 728 39.15 -40.38 38.89
N LEU A 729 40.07 -39.89 38.06
CA LEU A 729 40.73 -38.61 38.19
C LEU A 729 40.20 -37.65 37.13
N MET A 730 39.76 -36.48 37.56
CA MET A 730 39.38 -35.37 36.69
C MET A 730 40.36 -34.23 36.90
N LEU A 731 40.97 -33.79 35.82
CA LEU A 731 42.05 -32.83 35.76
C LEU A 731 41.60 -31.68 34.86
N ASP A 732 41.54 -30.46 35.37
CA ASP A 732 41.20 -29.27 34.58
C ASP A 732 42.38 -28.30 34.64
N PHE A 733 42.99 -27.99 33.49
CA PHE A 733 44.22 -27.21 33.44
C PHE A 733 44.23 -26.21 32.29
N ASN A 734 44.89 -25.08 32.51
CA ASN A 734 45.26 -24.18 31.43
C ASN A 734 46.52 -24.70 30.74
N LEU A 735 46.44 -24.84 29.43
CA LEU A 735 47.56 -25.09 28.54
C LEU A 735 48.09 -23.76 27.99
N ASN A 736 49.41 -23.69 27.86
CA ASN A 736 50.12 -22.54 27.33
C ASN A 736 50.05 -22.45 25.80
N GLN A 737 50.32 -21.27 25.26
CA GLN A 737 50.30 -20.98 23.82
C GLN A 737 51.16 -21.90 22.93
N GLU A 738 52.17 -22.61 23.46
CA GLU A 738 52.99 -23.55 22.67
C GLU A 738 52.23 -24.77 22.15
N VAL A 739 51.04 -25.04 22.69
CA VAL A 739 50.23 -26.19 22.29
C VAL A 739 49.39 -25.90 21.05
N ALA A 740 49.23 -24.65 20.62
CA ALA A 740 48.45 -24.30 19.44
C ALA A 740 49.13 -23.20 18.62
N THR A 741 49.13 -23.32 17.29
CA THR A 741 49.68 -22.31 16.37
C THR A 741 48.72 -22.06 15.23
N GLN A 742 48.62 -20.81 14.78
CA GLN A 742 47.73 -20.43 13.69
C GLN A 742 48.49 -19.96 12.45
N SER A 743 47.79 -20.01 11.33
CA SER A 743 48.13 -19.35 10.07
C SER A 743 46.83 -18.89 9.44
N ASN A 744 46.89 -18.02 8.42
CA ASN A 744 45.71 -17.34 7.84
C ASN A 744 44.50 -18.25 7.53
N HIS A 745 44.71 -19.54 7.22
CA HIS A 745 43.63 -20.50 6.89
C HIS A 745 43.86 -21.91 7.46
N SER A 746 44.78 -22.05 8.40
CA SER A 746 45.02 -23.35 9.05
C SER A 746 45.49 -23.21 10.49
N GLY A 747 45.07 -24.14 11.33
CA GLY A 747 45.44 -24.21 12.74
C GLY A 747 46.10 -25.54 13.04
N LYS A 748 46.99 -25.54 14.03
CA LYS A 748 47.64 -26.72 14.56
C LYS A 748 47.50 -26.74 16.06
N PHE A 749 47.25 -27.91 16.63
CA PHE A 749 47.18 -28.16 18.06
C PHE A 749 47.97 -29.42 18.41
N PHE A 750 48.76 -29.37 19.47
CA PHE A 750 49.65 -30.44 19.89
C PHE A 750 49.27 -30.97 21.28
N PHE A 751 49.27 -32.29 21.43
CA PHE A 751 49.11 -32.95 22.73
C PHE A 751 49.93 -34.23 22.82
N SER A 752 50.10 -34.76 24.03
CA SER A 752 50.80 -36.02 24.28
C SER A 752 50.05 -36.87 25.31
N ILE A 753 50.23 -38.18 25.22
CA ILE A 753 49.66 -39.16 26.16
C ILE A 753 50.85 -39.86 26.80
N PRO A 754 51.31 -39.43 27.99
CA PRO A 754 52.61 -39.86 28.54
C PRO A 754 52.61 -41.28 29.11
N PHE A 755 51.55 -42.05 28.87
CA PHE A 755 51.32 -43.36 29.48
C PHE A 755 50.65 -44.30 28.49
N ARG A 756 50.77 -45.61 28.74
CA ARG A 756 50.13 -46.63 27.90
C ARG A 756 48.66 -46.79 28.31
N THR A 757 47.76 -46.66 27.33
CA THR A 757 46.32 -46.88 27.49
C THR A 757 45.79 -47.64 26.27
N GLY A 758 44.74 -48.45 26.45
CA GLY A 758 44.13 -49.19 25.33
C GLY A 758 43.36 -48.30 24.36
N LEU A 759 42.76 -47.23 24.87
CA LEU A 759 41.94 -46.29 24.10
C LEU A 759 42.03 -44.88 24.71
N SER A 760 42.21 -43.87 23.87
CA SER A 760 42.10 -42.47 24.26
C SER A 760 41.06 -41.75 23.38
N GLN A 761 40.07 -41.12 24.01
CA GLN A 761 39.04 -40.32 23.33
C GLN A 761 39.35 -38.84 23.47
N VAL A 762 39.38 -38.11 22.36
CA VAL A 762 39.72 -36.69 22.32
C VAL A 762 38.58 -35.87 21.71
N TRP A 763 38.31 -34.73 22.33
CA TRP A 763 37.40 -33.70 21.86
C TRP A 763 38.17 -32.39 21.72
N VAL A 764 37.96 -31.70 20.61
CA VAL A 764 38.56 -30.39 20.33
C VAL A 764 37.43 -29.43 19.97
N LEU A 765 37.19 -28.44 20.82
CA LEU A 765 36.28 -27.33 20.54
C LEU A 765 37.10 -26.26 19.80
N MET A 766 36.73 -25.98 18.55
CA MET A 766 37.47 -25.07 17.67
C MET A 766 37.25 -23.59 18.04
N PRO A 767 38.16 -22.69 17.63
CA PRO A 767 37.99 -21.25 17.81
C PRO A 767 36.64 -20.72 17.30
N GLU A 768 36.08 -19.69 17.97
CA GLU A 768 34.82 -19.08 17.56
C GLU A 768 34.91 -18.46 16.15
N GLY A 769 33.82 -18.56 15.39
CA GLY A 769 33.75 -18.02 14.01
C GLY A 769 34.55 -18.78 12.95
N ARG A 770 35.17 -19.92 13.28
CA ARG A 770 36.06 -20.66 12.36
C ARG A 770 35.65 -22.13 12.23
N THR A 771 34.62 -22.39 11.44
CA THR A 771 34.20 -23.76 11.11
C THR A 771 35.25 -24.46 10.25
N TYR A 772 35.67 -25.67 10.64
CA TYR A 772 36.73 -26.37 9.91
C TYR A 772 36.18 -27.11 8.69
N ASN A 773 36.89 -27.03 7.56
CA ASN A 773 36.62 -27.75 6.33
C ASN A 773 37.34 -29.10 6.28
N SER A 774 38.55 -29.18 6.85
CA SER A 774 39.32 -30.43 6.96
C SER A 774 39.95 -30.53 8.35
N PHE A 775 40.10 -31.75 8.85
CA PHE A 775 40.71 -32.04 10.15
C PHE A 775 41.54 -33.33 10.03
N GLU A 776 42.83 -33.25 10.33
CA GLU A 776 43.81 -34.34 10.22
C GLU A 776 44.55 -34.52 11.56
N VAL A 777 44.90 -35.76 11.90
CA VAL A 777 45.69 -36.09 13.09
C VAL A 777 46.94 -36.84 12.64
N SER A 778 48.09 -36.44 13.17
CA SER A 778 49.37 -37.08 12.92
C SER A 778 50.13 -37.29 14.22
N SER A 779 51.05 -38.26 14.26
CA SER A 779 51.89 -38.57 15.40
C SER A 779 53.36 -38.58 15.00
N PHE A 780 54.26 -38.19 15.90
CA PHE A 780 55.70 -38.30 15.70
C PHE A 780 56.42 -38.60 17.03
N PRO A 781 57.55 -39.35 17.02
CA PRO A 781 58.31 -39.64 18.23
C PRO A 781 58.86 -38.37 18.90
N ILE A 782 58.82 -38.31 20.23
CA ILE A 782 59.37 -37.18 21.01
C ILE A 782 60.86 -37.04 20.72
N GLY A 783 61.28 -35.84 20.29
CA GLY A 783 62.68 -35.53 19.91
C GLY A 783 63.03 -35.80 18.44
N ARG A 784 62.12 -36.37 17.63
CA ARG A 784 62.29 -36.58 16.18
C ARG A 784 61.07 -36.09 15.39
N PRO A 785 60.85 -34.77 15.30
CA PRO A 785 59.66 -34.21 14.66
C PRO A 785 59.57 -34.49 13.14
N ASP A 786 60.67 -34.90 12.50
CA ASP A 786 60.71 -35.19 11.06
C ASP A 786 60.07 -36.55 10.68
N GLN A 787 59.79 -37.41 11.66
CA GLN A 787 59.18 -38.74 11.46
C GLN A 787 57.67 -38.69 11.72
N VAL A 788 56.93 -38.05 10.82
CA VAL A 788 55.48 -37.87 10.93
C VAL A 788 54.74 -39.07 10.35
N GLU A 789 53.88 -39.69 11.16
CA GLU A 789 52.95 -40.75 10.77
C GLU A 789 51.51 -40.23 10.81
N LEU A 790 50.74 -40.47 9.74
CA LEU A 790 49.33 -40.08 9.70
C LEU A 790 48.51 -41.05 10.55
N VAL A 791 47.74 -40.52 11.50
CA VAL A 791 46.87 -41.31 12.35
C VAL A 791 45.44 -41.20 11.82
N VAL A 792 44.90 -42.29 11.29
CA VAL A 792 43.49 -42.35 10.88
C VAL A 792 42.64 -42.60 12.14
N PRO A 793 41.79 -41.65 12.55
CA PRO A 793 40.98 -41.84 13.74
C PRO A 793 39.87 -42.88 13.52
N ASP A 794 39.57 -43.67 14.55
CA ASP A 794 38.57 -44.76 14.51
C ASP A 794 37.14 -44.26 14.23
N SER A 795 36.82 -43.02 14.60
CA SER A 795 35.57 -42.34 14.23
C SER A 795 35.76 -40.83 14.22
N LYS A 796 35.05 -40.13 13.31
CA LYS A 796 34.92 -38.66 13.26
C LYS A 796 33.43 -38.31 13.26
N VAL A 797 33.00 -37.44 14.17
CA VAL A 797 31.61 -36.96 14.19
C VAL A 797 31.60 -35.48 13.81
N GLU A 798 30.98 -35.17 12.67
CA GLU A 798 30.72 -33.80 12.25
C GLU A 798 29.38 -33.36 12.84
N LEU A 799 29.43 -32.46 13.83
CA LEU A 799 28.24 -31.84 14.39
C LEU A 799 27.75 -30.74 13.44
N PRO A 800 26.42 -30.44 13.39
CA PRO A 800 25.84 -29.46 12.46
C PRO A 800 26.45 -28.05 12.53
N PHE A 801 27.20 -27.76 13.60
CA PHE A 801 27.86 -26.48 13.84
C PHE A 801 29.31 -26.40 13.35
N GLY A 802 29.92 -27.46 12.79
CA GLY A 802 31.25 -27.37 12.14
C GLY A 802 32.44 -26.94 13.03
N SER A 803 32.24 -26.75 14.34
CA SER A 803 33.25 -26.20 15.28
C SER A 803 33.74 -27.18 16.33
N ILE A 804 33.39 -28.47 16.25
CA ILE A 804 33.85 -29.49 17.21
C ILE A 804 34.41 -30.68 16.43
N ALA A 805 35.62 -31.11 16.77
CA ALA A 805 36.21 -32.36 16.28
C ALA A 805 36.29 -33.37 17.42
N THR A 806 35.86 -34.60 17.18
CA THR A 806 36.06 -35.72 18.12
C THR A 806 36.63 -36.92 17.40
N PHE A 807 37.57 -37.59 18.05
CA PHE A 807 38.24 -38.76 17.52
C PHE A 807 38.73 -39.69 18.63
N ARG A 808 39.09 -40.94 18.25
CA ARG A 808 39.62 -41.97 19.15
C ARG A 808 40.94 -42.52 18.64
N LEU A 809 41.87 -42.73 19.55
CA LEU A 809 43.18 -43.33 19.33
C LEU A 809 43.23 -44.71 20.00
N ILE A 810 43.60 -45.75 19.25
CA ILE A 810 43.75 -47.12 19.75
C ILE A 810 45.22 -47.34 20.09
N ASN A 811 45.52 -47.79 21.32
CA ASN A 811 46.87 -48.03 21.82
C ASN A 811 47.90 -46.92 21.48
N PRO A 812 47.65 -45.64 21.85
CA PRO A 812 48.59 -44.56 21.58
C PRO A 812 49.94 -44.82 22.24
N ASP A 813 51.03 -44.57 21.49
CA ASP A 813 52.39 -44.72 22.00
C ASP A 813 52.75 -43.61 22.98
N ALA A 814 53.26 -44.00 24.15
CA ALA A 814 53.58 -43.08 25.25
C ALA A 814 54.72 -42.10 24.93
N ASP A 815 55.61 -42.46 24.01
CA ASP A 815 56.79 -41.68 23.60
C ASP A 815 56.54 -40.82 22.34
N HIS A 816 55.28 -40.64 21.96
CA HIS A 816 54.89 -39.86 20.78
C HIS A 816 54.13 -38.58 21.16
N ARG A 817 54.27 -37.58 20.28
CA ARG A 817 53.49 -36.34 20.31
C ARG A 817 52.51 -36.35 19.14
N PHE A 818 51.29 -35.91 19.38
CA PHE A 818 50.22 -35.86 18.39
C PHE A 818 50.00 -34.41 17.94
N GLU A 819 49.81 -34.21 16.63
CA GLU A 819 49.48 -32.95 15.98
C GLU A 819 48.12 -33.07 15.29
N CYS A 820 47.17 -32.26 15.74
CA CYS A 820 45.89 -32.01 15.10
C CYS A 820 46.03 -30.81 14.17
N ARG A 821 45.71 -30.96 12.89
CA ARG A 821 45.71 -29.88 11.91
C ARG A 821 44.32 -29.67 11.34
N TRP A 822 43.88 -28.43 11.23
CA TRP A 822 42.60 -28.11 10.57
C TRP A 822 42.73 -26.91 9.63
N THR A 823 41.85 -26.84 8.64
CA THR A 823 41.72 -25.70 7.72
C THR A 823 40.31 -25.14 7.75
N TRP A 824 40.15 -23.85 7.52
CA TRP A 824 38.84 -23.20 7.36
C TRP A 824 38.88 -22.21 6.19
N THR A 825 37.69 -21.86 5.69
CA THR A 825 37.48 -20.76 4.75
C THR A 825 36.92 -19.59 5.52
N GLU A 826 37.43 -18.38 5.33
CA GLU A 826 36.74 -17.19 5.81
C GLU A 826 35.34 -17.16 5.18
N SER A 827 34.31 -17.14 6.01
CA SER A 827 32.98 -16.78 5.55
C SER A 827 33.01 -15.29 5.23
N ASP A 828 32.72 -14.92 3.97
CA ASP A 828 32.39 -13.54 3.60
C ASP A 828 31.15 -13.12 4.40
N GLU A 829 31.34 -12.54 5.59
CA GLU A 829 30.33 -11.74 6.29
C GLU A 829 30.63 -10.24 6.14
#